data_AF-A0AAD3MDQ7-F1
#
_entry.id   AF-A0AAD3MDQ7-F1
#
_cell.length_a   1.000
_cell.length_b   1.000
_cell.length_c   1.000
_cell.angle_alpha   90.00
_cell.angle_beta   90.00
_cell.angle_gamma   90.00
#
_symmetry.space_group_name_H-M   'P 1'
#
loop_
_entity.id
_entity.type
_entity.pdbx_description
1 polymer ?
#
loop_
_entity_poly.entity_id
_entity_poly.type
_entity_poly.pdbx_seq_one_letter_code
_entity_poly.pdbx_strand_id
1 'polypeptide(L)'
;MSYSSEIYSSSSYRKIFGDAPRSGRVGLVSSSSPSRLHSAGYRSSHRTYGSPSVMSSATFRRTAAPGRVFSSMPESVMDLTQSTAVTNELKIIRTNEKEQLQGLNDRFVSFIEKVHNLEQQNKVLEAEVTLLRQRNSEPSRLHELYEQEIRELRARVEELTHEKSQMHLDCVQMNETLERVREKLEEETRLREEAENTLKGYRKDVDDATLARLELEKKVESLLDEIAFLRKVHEEELQELQASLQATQVSVEMDMSKPDLAAALKDIRAQYENLSARNQVQAEEWYRSKFVSVTEAAARNQDAIKHSKEELSEYRRQVQARTLEIEALRGHNEALERQIAEMEDRHNNEIGEMQVSDSELKVEKDGVSDSESKVDSGVPEVPVPPDDTPEVLNKALSGLSSRWKNWWVRGILTLAMISFFFFIIYLGPMVLMMIVLCVQIKCFQEIITIGYSVYHSYHLPWFRTLSWYFLLCVNYFFYGETVTDYFFTLVQREEPLRILSKYHRFISFALYLTGFCMFVLSLVKKHYRLQFYMFGWTHVTLLIVVTQSHLIIHNLFEGMIWFIVPISCVICNDIMAYMFGFFFGRTPLIKLSPKKTWEGFIGGFFSTIVFGIMLSYVMAGYRYFVCPVEFNNDSNSFQVDCEPSDLFQLQDYALPSILESVTGWTTVRLYPFQIHSIALSSFASIVGPFGGFFASGFKRAFKIKDFANTIPGHGGIMDRFDCQYLMATFVNVYIASFIRGPNPSKVIQQLLALRADQQLHIFNSLKAHLTEKGLLPALEEAAA
;
A
#
# COMPACT_ATOMS: atom_id res chain seq x y z
N MET A 1 -8.42 -57.79 28.15
CA MET A 1 -9.37 -57.78 29.28
C MET A 1 -10.13 -56.47 29.25
N SER A 2 -11.45 -56.59 29.21
CA SER A 2 -12.43 -55.50 29.33
C SER A 2 -12.20 -54.66 30.59
N TYR A 3 -12.39 -53.34 30.51
CA TYR A 3 -13.25 -52.60 31.44
C TYR A 3 -13.57 -51.20 30.88
N SER A 4 -14.84 -51.03 30.52
CA SER A 4 -15.54 -49.77 30.30
C SER A 4 -15.82 -49.06 31.62
N SER A 5 -16.01 -47.73 31.59
CA SER A 5 -16.99 -46.97 32.41
C SER A 5 -17.09 -45.52 31.94
N GLU A 6 -18.20 -45.21 31.31
CA GLU A 6 -18.75 -43.87 30.99
C GLU A 6 -19.27 -43.16 32.25
N ILE A 7 -19.40 -41.82 32.23
CA ILE A 7 -20.46 -41.06 32.92
C ILE A 7 -20.85 -39.77 32.14
N TYR A 8 -22.08 -39.79 31.59
CA TYR A 8 -23.14 -38.74 31.46
C TYR A 8 -22.88 -37.37 30.74
N SER A 9 -23.80 -36.78 29.97
CA SER A 9 -25.28 -36.86 29.95
C SER A 9 -25.89 -36.47 28.58
N SER A 10 -27.12 -36.93 28.38
CA SER A 10 -28.03 -36.79 27.25
C SER A 10 -28.67 -35.40 27.08
N SER A 11 -29.06 -35.07 25.84
CA SER A 11 -30.39 -34.52 25.55
C SER A 11 -30.89 -35.02 24.19
N SER A 12 -32.14 -35.47 24.19
CA SER A 12 -32.87 -36.07 23.07
C SER A 12 -33.67 -35.02 22.32
N TYR A 13 -33.59 -35.00 20.99
CA TYR A 13 -34.80 -34.96 20.18
C TYR A 13 -34.55 -35.61 18.82
N ARG A 14 -35.42 -36.55 18.48
CA ARG A 14 -35.31 -37.47 17.36
C ARG A 14 -36.39 -37.11 16.33
N LYS A 15 -36.02 -37.24 15.05
CA LYS A 15 -36.86 -37.53 13.87
C LYS A 15 -37.92 -36.50 13.49
N ILE A 16 -37.88 -36.02 12.24
CA ILE A 16 -39.05 -35.90 11.34
C ILE A 16 -38.56 -35.91 9.86
N PHE A 17 -39.02 -36.91 9.06
CA PHE A 17 -38.90 -37.17 7.60
C PHE A 17 -37.49 -37.32 6.97
N GLY A 18 -37.17 -38.24 6.04
CA GLY A 18 -37.92 -39.20 5.22
C GLY A 18 -37.15 -39.37 3.90
N ASP A 19 -36.73 -40.60 3.56
CA ASP A 19 -36.03 -40.95 2.31
C ASP A 19 -36.92 -40.81 1.06
N ALA A 20 -36.34 -40.38 -0.08
CA ALA A 20 -36.45 -40.95 -1.44
C ALA A 20 -36.01 -39.91 -2.53
N PRO A 21 -35.74 -40.30 -3.80
CA PRO A 21 -34.59 -41.08 -4.22
C PRO A 21 -33.83 -40.45 -5.41
N ARG A 22 -32.64 -41.02 -5.67
CA ARG A 22 -31.94 -41.02 -6.96
C ARG A 22 -32.88 -41.30 -8.14
N SER A 23 -32.62 -40.69 -9.30
CA SER A 23 -32.32 -41.38 -10.58
C SER A 23 -32.64 -40.50 -11.80
N GLY A 24 -31.77 -40.55 -12.83
CA GLY A 24 -32.07 -40.07 -14.18
C GLY A 24 -30.92 -39.29 -14.81
N ARG A 25 -29.78 -39.94 -15.08
CA ARG A 25 -29.34 -40.32 -16.44
C ARG A 25 -29.19 -39.14 -17.42
N VAL A 26 -27.94 -38.76 -17.70
CA VAL A 26 -27.15 -39.15 -18.89
C VAL A 26 -27.40 -38.23 -20.08
N GLY A 27 -26.33 -37.61 -20.57
CA GLY A 27 -26.35 -36.92 -21.86
C GLY A 27 -25.09 -36.09 -22.13
N LEU A 28 -23.91 -36.72 -22.01
CA LEU A 28 -22.64 -36.14 -22.44
C LEU A 28 -22.45 -36.47 -23.94
N VAL A 29 -22.47 -35.47 -24.82
CA VAL A 29 -21.95 -35.51 -26.20
C VAL A 29 -21.58 -34.04 -26.53
N SER A 30 -20.31 -33.63 -26.51
CA SER A 30 -19.38 -33.53 -27.67
C SER A 30 -20.10 -33.11 -28.97
N SER A 31 -19.68 -32.17 -29.81
CA SER A 31 -18.39 -31.56 -30.09
C SER A 31 -18.64 -30.48 -31.16
N SER A 32 -17.63 -29.64 -31.38
CA SER A 32 -17.19 -29.15 -32.70
C SER A 32 -18.15 -28.29 -33.55
N SER A 33 -17.72 -27.05 -33.75
CA SER A 33 -18.00 -26.22 -34.92
C SER A 33 -17.83 -26.98 -36.25
N PRO A 34 -18.54 -26.57 -37.31
CA PRO A 34 -17.81 -26.06 -38.46
C PRO A 34 -18.50 -24.91 -39.24
N SER A 35 -17.68 -24.36 -40.13
CA SER A 35 -17.80 -23.21 -41.02
C SER A 35 -18.93 -23.19 -42.08
N ARG A 36 -19.35 -21.96 -42.42
CA ARG A 36 -19.69 -21.36 -43.75
C ARG A 36 -20.76 -22.04 -44.66
N LEU A 37 -21.87 -21.34 -44.96
CA LEU A 37 -22.13 -20.52 -46.19
C LEU A 37 -23.65 -20.27 -46.50
N HIS A 38 -23.89 -19.07 -47.07
CA HIS A 38 -24.98 -18.60 -47.97
C HIS A 38 -26.40 -18.22 -47.47
N SER A 39 -26.76 -16.93 -47.66
CA SER A 39 -27.81 -16.42 -48.58
C SER A 39 -27.87 -14.87 -48.47
N ALA A 40 -27.38 -14.11 -49.46
CA ALA A 40 -28.10 -13.45 -50.57
C ALA A 40 -29.00 -12.25 -50.18
N GLY A 41 -28.69 -11.06 -50.72
CA GLY A 41 -29.52 -9.85 -50.61
C GLY A 41 -28.84 -8.61 -51.21
N TYR A 42 -29.37 -8.11 -52.32
CA TYR A 42 -28.73 -7.27 -53.35
C TYR A 42 -28.36 -5.81 -53.02
N ARG A 43 -27.44 -5.32 -53.87
CA ARG A 43 -26.75 -4.02 -53.98
C ARG A 43 -27.64 -2.78 -54.20
N SER A 44 -27.12 -1.65 -53.70
CA SER A 44 -27.30 -0.28 -54.19
C SER A 44 -26.61 -0.05 -55.55
N SER A 45 -27.11 0.89 -56.37
CA SER A 45 -26.27 1.73 -57.25
C SER A 45 -27.05 2.93 -57.81
N HIS A 46 -26.46 4.11 -57.67
CA HIS A 46 -26.78 5.37 -58.33
C HIS A 46 -26.79 5.28 -59.87
N ARG A 47 -27.53 6.19 -60.49
CA ARG A 47 -27.18 6.76 -61.81
C ARG A 47 -27.35 8.28 -61.81
N THR A 48 -26.49 8.88 -62.61
CA THR A 48 -26.27 10.31 -62.84
C THR A 48 -26.45 10.61 -64.33
N TYR A 49 -26.60 11.90 -64.64
CA TYR A 49 -26.38 12.63 -65.91
C TYR A 49 -27.52 12.84 -66.92
N GLY A 50 -27.70 14.13 -67.30
CA GLY A 50 -28.18 14.52 -68.63
C GLY A 50 -28.95 15.85 -68.77
N SER A 51 -28.22 16.97 -68.78
CA SER A 51 -28.31 18.26 -69.54
C SER A 51 -29.47 18.64 -70.51
N PRO A 52 -29.55 19.92 -70.98
CA PRO A 52 -30.79 20.73 -71.05
C PRO A 52 -31.36 21.03 -72.46
N SER A 53 -32.53 21.70 -72.41
CA SER A 53 -33.04 22.76 -73.33
C SER A 53 -34.09 22.42 -74.42
N VAL A 54 -35.11 23.29 -74.44
CA VAL A 54 -36.04 23.74 -75.49
C VAL A 54 -37.15 22.84 -76.10
N MET A 55 -38.32 23.48 -76.21
CA MET A 55 -39.40 23.37 -77.21
C MET A 55 -40.64 22.46 -76.99
N SER A 56 -41.76 23.06 -77.43
CA SER A 56 -43.05 22.51 -77.90
C SER A 56 -44.02 21.97 -76.85
N SER A 57 -45.20 22.57 -76.65
CA SER A 57 -46.36 22.79 -77.54
C SER A 57 -47.22 21.55 -77.77
N ALA A 58 -48.47 21.59 -77.31
CA ALA A 58 -49.65 21.11 -78.04
C ALA A 58 -50.96 21.42 -77.28
N THR A 59 -51.82 22.12 -78.00
CA THR A 59 -53.15 22.66 -77.72
C THR A 59 -54.25 21.61 -77.93
N PHE A 60 -55.40 21.72 -77.25
CA PHE A 60 -56.75 21.59 -77.86
C PHE A 60 -57.80 22.10 -76.84
N ARG A 61 -58.94 22.74 -77.15
CA ARG A 61 -59.37 23.75 -78.15
C ARG A 61 -60.83 24.05 -77.79
N ARG A 62 -61.27 25.31 -77.88
CA ARG A 62 -62.49 25.80 -78.56
C ARG A 62 -62.62 27.31 -78.25
N THR A 63 -62.16 28.21 -79.14
CA THR A 63 -62.86 28.79 -80.32
C THR A 63 -64.14 29.52 -79.93
N ALA A 64 -64.48 30.73 -80.36
CA ALA A 64 -63.96 31.77 -81.28
C ALA A 64 -65.01 32.92 -81.13
N ALA A 65 -64.93 34.16 -81.61
CA ALA A 65 -64.12 34.89 -82.55
C ALA A 65 -64.45 36.40 -82.38
N PRO A 66 -63.74 37.32 -83.07
CA PRO A 66 -63.60 38.73 -82.67
C PRO A 66 -64.12 39.76 -83.70
N GLY A 67 -64.04 41.06 -83.37
CA GLY A 67 -64.06 42.19 -84.33
C GLY A 67 -64.36 43.53 -83.63
N ARG A 68 -63.40 44.42 -83.39
CA ARG A 68 -62.86 45.52 -84.23
C ARG A 68 -63.84 46.65 -84.64
N VAL A 69 -63.63 47.82 -84.01
CA VAL A 69 -63.50 49.24 -84.50
C VAL A 69 -64.37 49.76 -85.67
N PHE A 70 -65.10 50.88 -85.48
CA PHE A 70 -64.89 52.26 -86.05
C PHE A 70 -66.17 53.16 -86.02
N SER A 71 -65.99 54.41 -85.57
CA SER A 71 -66.52 55.74 -86.03
C SER A 71 -67.99 56.05 -86.47
N SER A 72 -68.42 57.22 -85.94
CA SER A 72 -69.18 58.37 -86.51
C SER A 72 -70.65 58.32 -86.97
N MET A 73 -71.38 59.36 -86.50
CA MET A 73 -72.65 60.02 -86.91
C MET A 73 -72.77 60.37 -88.42
N PRO A 74 -73.97 60.66 -89.04
CA PRO A 74 -74.86 61.81 -88.69
C PRO A 74 -76.40 61.79 -89.03
N GLU A 75 -77.10 62.83 -88.49
CA GLU A 75 -78.28 63.65 -88.93
C GLU A 75 -79.66 63.10 -89.40
N SER A 76 -80.79 63.67 -88.87
CA SER A 76 -81.69 64.65 -89.58
C SER A 76 -83.17 64.80 -89.03
N VAL A 77 -83.56 66.07 -88.76
CA VAL A 77 -84.82 66.90 -88.87
C VAL A 77 -86.32 66.46 -88.64
N MET A 78 -87.07 67.35 -87.91
CA MET A 78 -88.49 67.89 -88.03
C MET A 78 -89.74 66.94 -87.93
N ASP A 79 -90.97 67.29 -87.51
CA ASP A 79 -91.75 68.55 -87.30
C ASP A 79 -92.96 68.37 -86.32
N LEU A 80 -93.59 69.49 -85.93
CA LEU A 80 -94.60 69.76 -84.89
C LEU A 80 -96.00 70.04 -85.49
N THR A 81 -97.08 69.39 -85.03
CA THR A 81 -98.47 69.94 -84.85
C THR A 81 -99.55 68.87 -84.54
N GLN A 82 -99.69 68.45 -83.27
CA GLN A 82 -100.93 67.79 -82.78
C GLN A 82 -101.08 67.92 -81.24
N SER A 83 -100.99 69.16 -80.73
CA SER A 83 -100.59 69.38 -79.33
C SER A 83 -101.72 69.57 -78.29
N THR A 84 -102.99 69.73 -78.63
CA THR A 84 -103.96 70.22 -77.62
C THR A 84 -104.88 69.18 -76.98
N ALA A 85 -105.15 68.03 -77.62
CA ALA A 85 -106.04 67.01 -77.04
C ALA A 85 -105.34 66.06 -76.04
N VAL A 86 -104.00 65.96 -76.06
CA VAL A 86 -103.22 65.04 -75.22
C VAL A 86 -102.96 65.62 -73.81
N THR A 87 -103.19 66.91 -73.58
CA THR A 87 -102.69 67.63 -72.40
C THR A 87 -103.31 67.20 -71.06
N ASN A 88 -104.59 66.81 -71.04
CA ASN A 88 -105.25 66.38 -69.81
C ASN A 88 -104.94 64.92 -69.43
N GLU A 89 -104.78 64.01 -70.40
CA GLU A 89 -104.28 62.65 -70.11
C GLU A 89 -102.79 62.66 -69.75
N LEU A 90 -101.97 63.53 -70.39
CA LEU A 90 -100.56 63.74 -70.03
C LEU A 90 -100.37 64.18 -68.58
N LYS A 91 -101.32 64.90 -67.99
CA LYS A 91 -101.16 65.41 -66.62
C LYS A 91 -101.29 64.30 -65.58
N ILE A 92 -102.20 63.35 -65.79
CA ILE A 92 -102.38 62.18 -64.91
C ILE A 92 -101.23 61.18 -65.12
N ILE A 93 -100.82 60.97 -66.38
CA ILE A 93 -99.65 60.15 -66.69
C ILE A 93 -98.39 60.76 -66.07
N ARG A 94 -98.18 62.08 -66.16
CA ARG A 94 -97.02 62.76 -65.55
C ARG A 94 -96.99 62.67 -64.02
N THR A 95 -98.14 62.71 -63.35
CA THR A 95 -98.16 62.55 -61.88
C THR A 95 -97.82 61.13 -61.47
N ASN A 96 -98.31 60.13 -62.21
CA ASN A 96 -98.02 58.72 -61.96
C ASN A 96 -96.56 58.38 -62.33
N GLU A 97 -96.04 58.90 -63.46
CA GLU A 97 -94.61 58.80 -63.83
C GLU A 97 -93.73 59.49 -62.78
N LYS A 98 -94.14 60.63 -62.22
CA LYS A 98 -93.36 61.31 -61.19
C LYS A 98 -93.29 60.50 -59.90
N GLU A 99 -94.39 59.87 -59.49
CA GLU A 99 -94.42 59.00 -58.30
C GLU A 99 -93.63 57.70 -58.52
N GLN A 100 -93.69 57.12 -59.73
CA GLN A 100 -92.82 56.00 -60.13
C GLN A 100 -91.34 56.40 -60.18
N LEU A 101 -91.01 57.56 -60.74
CA LEU A 101 -89.65 58.09 -60.76
C LEU A 101 -89.13 58.39 -59.36
N GLN A 102 -89.99 58.87 -58.46
CA GLN A 102 -89.63 59.10 -57.07
C GLN A 102 -89.39 57.78 -56.32
N GLY A 103 -90.25 56.78 -56.50
CA GLY A 103 -90.04 55.43 -55.96
C GLY A 103 -88.83 54.71 -56.56
N LEU A 104 -88.49 54.98 -57.83
CA LEU A 104 -87.27 54.48 -58.47
C LEU A 104 -86.03 55.16 -57.88
N ASN A 105 -86.11 56.48 -57.64
CA ASN A 105 -85.01 57.26 -57.07
C ASN A 105 -84.74 56.88 -55.61
N ASP A 106 -85.78 56.66 -54.79
CA ASP A 106 -85.63 56.18 -53.42
C ASP A 106 -84.97 54.79 -53.37
N ARG A 107 -85.31 53.91 -54.33
CA ARG A 107 -84.62 52.63 -54.50
C ARG A 107 -83.18 52.82 -54.91
N PHE A 108 -82.87 53.73 -55.84
CA PHE A 108 -81.49 54.04 -56.21
C PHE A 108 -80.68 54.56 -55.02
N VAL A 109 -81.23 55.42 -54.18
CA VAL A 109 -80.56 55.88 -52.95
C VAL A 109 -80.25 54.69 -52.03
N SER A 110 -81.22 53.79 -51.82
CA SER A 110 -80.99 52.58 -51.01
C SER A 110 -79.92 51.63 -51.60
N PHE A 111 -79.85 51.53 -52.94
CA PHE A 111 -78.83 50.74 -53.62
C PHE A 111 -77.46 51.41 -53.54
N ILE A 112 -77.38 52.73 -53.66
CA ILE A 112 -76.14 53.50 -53.50
C ILE A 112 -75.60 53.34 -52.08
N GLU A 113 -76.44 53.46 -51.06
CA GLU A 113 -76.05 53.26 -49.66
C GLU A 113 -75.55 51.82 -49.42
N LYS A 114 -76.22 50.82 -50.01
CA LYS A 114 -75.79 49.43 -49.94
C LYS A 114 -74.47 49.17 -50.67
N VAL A 115 -74.25 49.78 -51.84
CA VAL A 115 -72.98 49.70 -52.57
C VAL A 115 -71.86 50.33 -51.75
N HIS A 116 -72.10 51.49 -51.14
CA HIS A 116 -71.08 52.15 -50.33
C HIS A 116 -70.71 51.32 -49.09
N ASN A 117 -71.70 50.68 -48.46
CA ASN A 117 -71.47 49.79 -47.33
C ASN A 117 -70.70 48.52 -47.76
N LEU A 118 -71.00 47.97 -48.93
CA LEU A 118 -70.27 46.84 -49.51
C LEU A 118 -68.84 47.22 -49.94
N GLU A 119 -68.62 48.40 -50.49
CA GLU A 119 -67.29 48.92 -50.81
C GLU A 119 -66.44 49.08 -49.54
N GLN A 120 -67.04 49.60 -48.47
CA GLN A 120 -66.36 49.74 -47.18
C GLN A 120 -66.01 48.38 -46.57
N GLN A 121 -66.92 47.39 -46.65
CA GLN A 121 -66.65 46.02 -46.20
C GLN A 121 -65.55 45.35 -47.03
N ASN A 122 -65.58 45.49 -48.36
CA ASN A 122 -64.51 44.96 -49.22
C ASN A 122 -63.15 45.56 -48.87
N LYS A 123 -63.09 46.85 -48.57
CA LYS A 123 -61.84 47.52 -48.19
C LYS A 123 -61.27 46.99 -46.87
N VAL A 124 -62.14 46.65 -45.90
CA VAL A 124 -61.73 46.02 -44.64
C VAL A 124 -61.24 44.59 -44.89
N LEU A 125 -61.96 43.81 -45.70
CA LEU A 125 -61.57 42.44 -46.04
C LEU A 125 -60.24 42.39 -46.82
N GLU A 126 -60.00 43.33 -47.73
CA GLU A 126 -58.71 43.46 -48.43
C GLU A 126 -57.56 43.77 -47.46
N ALA A 127 -57.80 44.65 -46.48
CA ALA A 127 -56.82 44.94 -45.42
C ALA A 127 -56.54 43.73 -44.53
N GLU A 128 -57.55 42.93 -44.20
CA GLU A 128 -57.40 41.71 -43.40
C GLU A 128 -56.65 40.61 -44.16
N VAL A 129 -56.97 40.42 -45.46
CA VAL A 129 -56.27 39.45 -46.32
C VAL A 129 -54.79 39.81 -46.49
N THR A 130 -54.48 41.09 -46.62
CA THR A 130 -53.07 41.55 -46.72
C THR A 130 -52.31 41.31 -45.42
N LEU A 131 -52.92 41.57 -44.27
CA LEU A 131 -52.34 41.27 -42.95
C LEU A 131 -52.10 39.76 -42.73
N LEU A 132 -53.07 38.92 -43.09
CA LEU A 132 -52.96 37.46 -42.95
C LEU A 132 -51.89 36.87 -43.87
N ARG A 133 -51.75 37.39 -45.10
CA ARG A 133 -50.67 36.97 -46.01
C ARG A 133 -49.29 37.35 -45.47
N GLN A 134 -49.16 38.52 -44.85
CA GLN A 134 -47.91 38.97 -44.24
C GLN A 134 -47.53 38.08 -43.04
N ARG A 135 -48.50 37.74 -42.19
CA ARG A 135 -48.31 36.82 -41.05
C ARG A 135 -47.96 35.39 -41.47
N ASN A 136 -48.53 34.89 -42.57
CA ASN A 136 -48.21 33.55 -43.09
C ASN A 136 -46.90 33.49 -43.91
N SER A 137 -46.30 34.65 -44.22
CA SER A 137 -45.01 34.72 -44.91
C SER A 137 -43.81 34.70 -43.95
N GLU A 138 -44.03 34.80 -42.64
CA GLU A 138 -42.98 34.60 -41.64
C GLU A 138 -42.74 33.10 -41.43
N PRO A 139 -41.50 32.59 -41.59
CA PRO A 139 -41.20 31.20 -41.31
C PRO A 139 -41.52 30.88 -39.84
N SER A 140 -42.22 29.76 -39.62
CA SER A 140 -42.62 29.36 -38.27
C SER A 140 -41.39 29.16 -37.40
N ARG A 141 -41.31 29.92 -36.30
CA ARG A 141 -40.31 29.80 -35.22
C ARG A 141 -40.09 28.35 -34.74
N LEU A 142 -41.09 27.48 -34.91
CA LEU A 142 -41.00 26.06 -34.58
C LEU A 142 -40.00 25.30 -35.48
N HIS A 143 -39.90 25.66 -36.75
CA HIS A 143 -38.94 25.05 -37.68
C HIS A 143 -37.50 25.35 -37.28
N GLU A 144 -37.21 26.60 -36.91
CA GLU A 144 -35.89 27.02 -36.43
C GLU A 144 -35.50 26.31 -35.13
N LEU A 145 -36.44 26.13 -34.20
CA LEU A 145 -36.20 25.38 -32.95
C LEU A 145 -35.88 23.91 -33.22
N TYR A 146 -36.65 23.23 -34.08
CA TYR A 146 -36.36 21.84 -34.43
C TYR A 146 -35.04 21.70 -35.20
N GLU A 147 -34.71 22.64 -36.08
CA GLU A 147 -33.46 22.63 -36.82
C GLU A 147 -32.25 22.90 -35.90
N GLN A 148 -32.41 23.72 -34.86
CA GLN A 148 -31.40 23.88 -33.82
C GLN A 148 -31.21 22.58 -33.02
N GLU A 149 -32.30 21.96 -32.59
CA GLU A 149 -32.25 20.74 -31.77
C GLU A 149 -31.66 19.55 -32.56
N ILE A 150 -31.97 19.43 -33.85
CA ILE A 150 -31.33 18.44 -34.74
C ILE A 150 -29.83 18.71 -34.91
N ARG A 151 -29.41 19.99 -34.99
CA ARG A 151 -27.98 20.35 -35.06
C ARG A 151 -27.24 19.98 -33.77
N GLU A 152 -27.83 20.29 -32.62
CA GLU A 152 -27.26 19.94 -31.31
C GLU A 152 -27.15 18.42 -31.13
N LEU A 153 -28.20 17.67 -31.50
CA LEU A 153 -28.18 16.20 -31.44
C LEU A 153 -27.12 15.60 -32.38
N ARG A 154 -26.93 16.14 -33.59
CA ARG A 154 -25.87 15.69 -34.50
C ARG A 154 -24.48 15.97 -33.95
N ALA A 155 -24.27 17.17 -33.39
CA ALA A 155 -22.99 17.51 -32.75
C ALA A 155 -22.68 16.56 -31.58
N ARG A 156 -23.70 16.21 -30.78
CA ARG A 156 -23.56 15.24 -29.68
C ARG A 156 -23.20 13.84 -30.16
N VAL A 157 -23.79 13.40 -31.28
CA VAL A 157 -23.45 12.11 -31.89
C VAL A 157 -22.02 12.10 -32.42
N GLU A 158 -21.57 13.16 -33.07
CA GLU A 158 -20.19 13.28 -33.56
C GLU A 158 -19.18 13.29 -32.40
N GLU A 159 -19.46 14.05 -31.33
CA GLU A 159 -18.66 14.09 -30.09
C GLU A 159 -18.53 12.69 -29.47
N LEU A 160 -19.66 12.01 -29.25
CA LEU A 160 -19.67 10.65 -28.70
C LEU A 160 -18.98 9.62 -29.61
N THR A 161 -19.06 9.80 -30.93
CA THR A 161 -18.39 8.92 -31.89
C THR A 161 -16.88 9.11 -31.86
N HIS A 162 -16.43 10.37 -31.70
CA HIS A 162 -15.02 10.69 -31.52
C HIS A 162 -14.48 10.12 -30.19
N GLU A 163 -15.19 10.36 -29.08
CA GLU A 163 -14.82 9.82 -27.75
C GLU A 163 -14.77 8.29 -27.76
N LYS A 164 -15.76 7.63 -28.38
CA LYS A 164 -15.76 6.16 -28.54
C LYS A 164 -14.56 5.67 -29.33
N SER A 165 -14.18 6.37 -30.40
CA SER A 165 -13.04 6.01 -31.23
C SER A 165 -11.72 6.20 -30.48
N GLN A 166 -11.60 7.28 -29.71
CA GLN A 166 -10.45 7.53 -28.84
C GLN A 166 -10.33 6.45 -27.76
N MET A 167 -11.41 6.15 -27.05
CA MET A 167 -11.44 5.11 -26.03
C MET A 167 -11.09 3.73 -26.59
N HIS A 168 -11.48 3.43 -27.84
CA HIS A 168 -11.10 2.18 -28.51
C HIS A 168 -9.60 2.12 -28.79
N LEU A 169 -8.99 3.22 -29.27
CA LEU A 169 -7.54 3.30 -29.47
C LEU A 169 -6.79 3.12 -28.14
N ASP A 170 -7.24 3.78 -27.08
CA ASP A 170 -6.65 3.67 -25.75
C ASP A 170 -6.76 2.24 -25.21
N CYS A 171 -7.89 1.55 -25.44
CA CYS A 171 -8.08 0.16 -25.06
C CYS A 171 -7.11 -0.78 -25.79
N VAL A 172 -6.91 -0.57 -27.10
CA VAL A 172 -5.95 -1.36 -27.90
C VAL A 172 -4.52 -1.12 -27.41
N GLN A 173 -4.15 0.15 -27.20
CA GLN A 173 -2.83 0.50 -26.69
C GLN A 173 -2.58 -0.09 -25.29
N MET A 174 -3.56 0.01 -24.40
CA MET A 174 -3.47 -0.56 -23.05
C MET A 174 -3.30 -2.09 -23.11
N ASN A 175 -4.07 -2.77 -23.97
CA ASN A 175 -3.94 -4.22 -24.13
C ASN A 175 -2.55 -4.63 -24.64
N GLU A 176 -2.00 -3.89 -25.61
CA GLU A 176 -0.67 -4.15 -26.14
C GLU A 176 0.44 -3.88 -25.09
N THR A 177 0.26 -2.88 -24.21
CA THR A 177 1.19 -2.68 -23.08
C THR A 177 1.08 -3.79 -22.04
N LEU A 178 -0.13 -4.30 -21.81
CA LEU A 178 -0.38 -5.38 -20.87
C LEU A 178 0.29 -6.68 -21.35
N GLU A 179 0.18 -7.01 -22.64
CA GLU A 179 0.88 -8.14 -23.23
C GLU A 179 2.41 -8.01 -23.11
N ARG A 180 2.99 -6.85 -23.44
CA ARG A 180 4.43 -6.62 -23.26
C ARG A 180 4.89 -6.77 -21.80
N VAL A 181 4.08 -6.33 -20.84
CA VAL A 181 4.40 -6.48 -19.41
C VAL A 181 4.28 -7.94 -18.97
N ARG A 182 3.30 -8.69 -19.49
CA ARG A 182 3.17 -10.13 -19.24
C ARG A 182 4.38 -10.91 -19.77
N GLU A 183 4.80 -10.63 -21.00
CA GLU A 183 5.99 -11.28 -21.59
C GLU A 183 7.25 -11.01 -20.75
N LYS A 184 7.45 -9.75 -20.31
CA LYS A 184 8.56 -9.41 -19.41
C LYS A 184 8.48 -10.11 -18.08
N LEU A 185 7.28 -10.25 -17.52
CA LEU A 185 7.08 -10.98 -16.26
C LEU A 185 7.45 -12.46 -16.43
N GLU A 186 7.01 -13.09 -17.51
CA GLU A 186 7.37 -14.48 -17.82
C GLU A 186 8.88 -14.66 -17.99
N GLU A 187 9.54 -13.75 -18.71
CA GLU A 187 11.00 -13.77 -18.85
C GLU A 187 11.73 -13.62 -17.52
N GLU A 188 11.34 -12.64 -16.69
CA GLU A 188 11.91 -12.44 -15.35
C GLU A 188 11.66 -13.66 -14.44
N THR A 189 10.48 -14.29 -14.51
CA THR A 189 10.21 -15.50 -13.73
C THR A 189 11.12 -16.66 -14.15
N ARG A 190 11.38 -16.83 -15.46
CA ARG A 190 12.29 -17.85 -15.97
C ARG A 190 13.74 -17.59 -15.51
N LEU A 191 14.20 -16.34 -15.60
CA LEU A 191 15.53 -15.95 -15.14
C LEU A 191 15.68 -16.15 -13.62
N ARG A 192 14.64 -15.85 -12.85
CA ARG A 192 14.59 -16.10 -11.40
C ARG A 192 14.71 -17.59 -11.08
N GLU A 193 13.99 -18.45 -11.80
CA GLU A 193 14.07 -19.91 -11.61
C GLU A 193 15.47 -20.46 -11.97
N GLU A 194 16.09 -19.95 -13.03
CA GLU A 194 17.46 -20.30 -13.41
C GLU A 194 18.48 -19.85 -12.33
N ALA A 195 18.33 -18.63 -11.81
CA ALA A 195 19.13 -18.13 -10.70
C ALA A 195 18.93 -18.94 -9.40
N GLU A 196 17.70 -19.34 -9.09
CA GLU A 196 17.42 -20.21 -7.94
C GLU A 196 18.04 -21.60 -8.09
N ASN A 197 18.01 -22.17 -9.30
CA ASN A 197 18.61 -23.47 -9.57
C ASN A 197 20.14 -23.43 -9.49
N THR A 198 20.78 -22.38 -10.00
CA THR A 198 22.23 -22.18 -9.86
C THR A 198 22.63 -21.98 -8.39
N LEU A 199 21.84 -21.22 -7.61
CA LEU A 199 22.07 -21.04 -6.18
C LEU A 199 21.94 -22.36 -5.40
N LYS A 200 20.97 -23.21 -5.74
CA LYS A 200 20.87 -24.57 -5.16
C LYS A 200 22.10 -25.41 -5.48
N GLY A 201 22.66 -25.28 -6.69
CA GLY A 201 23.94 -25.88 -7.06
C GLY A 201 25.08 -25.42 -6.15
N TYR A 202 25.28 -24.11 -6.04
CA TYR A 202 26.33 -23.55 -5.17
C TYR A 202 26.16 -23.93 -3.70
N ARG A 203 24.93 -24.03 -3.20
CA ARG A 203 24.68 -24.47 -1.83
C ARG A 203 25.14 -25.91 -1.61
N LYS A 204 24.87 -26.80 -2.56
CA LYS A 204 25.35 -28.17 -2.53
C LYS A 204 26.89 -28.21 -2.57
N ASP A 205 27.52 -27.41 -3.42
CA ASP A 205 28.98 -27.35 -3.51
C ASP A 205 29.62 -26.88 -2.20
N VAL A 206 29.00 -25.91 -1.52
CA VAL A 206 29.42 -25.47 -0.18
C VAL A 206 29.26 -26.59 0.84
N ASP A 207 28.12 -27.28 0.85
CA ASP A 207 27.88 -28.40 1.77
C ASP A 207 28.92 -29.51 1.55
N ASP A 208 29.20 -29.88 0.29
CA ASP A 208 30.21 -30.88 -0.08
C ASP A 208 31.63 -30.43 0.34
N ALA A 209 31.98 -29.15 0.13
CA ALA A 209 33.25 -28.59 0.57
C ALA A 209 33.40 -28.57 2.10
N THR A 210 32.32 -28.29 2.83
CA THR A 210 32.34 -28.34 4.30
C THR A 210 32.51 -29.75 4.83
N LEU A 211 31.88 -30.75 4.20
CA LEU A 211 32.10 -32.16 4.54
C LEU A 211 33.55 -32.58 4.31
N ALA A 212 34.14 -32.20 3.18
CA ALA A 212 35.56 -32.47 2.88
C ALA A 212 36.50 -31.80 3.92
N ARG A 213 36.20 -30.56 4.33
CA ARG A 213 36.96 -29.86 5.37
C ARG A 213 36.89 -30.60 6.72
N LEU A 214 35.70 -31.02 7.12
CA LEU A 214 35.50 -31.76 8.38
C LEU A 214 36.21 -33.12 8.36
N GLU A 215 36.26 -33.81 7.22
CA GLU A 215 37.03 -35.05 7.08
C GLU A 215 38.53 -34.80 7.24
N LEU A 216 39.04 -33.74 6.62
CA LEU A 216 40.44 -33.33 6.74
C LEU A 216 40.80 -32.92 8.18
N GLU A 217 39.95 -32.16 8.86
CA GLU A 217 40.13 -31.80 10.27
C GLU A 217 40.24 -33.04 11.17
N LYS A 218 39.37 -34.04 10.97
CA LYS A 218 39.46 -35.31 11.70
C LYS A 218 40.74 -36.08 11.42
N LYS A 219 41.22 -36.07 10.18
CA LYS A 219 42.53 -36.68 9.82
C LYS A 219 43.67 -35.96 10.52
N VAL A 220 43.64 -34.63 10.58
CA VAL A 220 44.64 -33.84 11.32
C VAL A 220 44.63 -34.19 12.81
N GLU A 221 43.45 -34.24 13.43
CA GLU A 221 43.32 -34.60 14.85
C GLU A 221 43.86 -36.02 15.12
N SER A 222 43.47 -36.99 14.30
CA SER A 222 43.99 -38.37 14.40
C SER A 222 45.50 -38.46 14.25
N LEU A 223 46.10 -37.68 13.34
CA LEU A 223 47.56 -37.65 13.15
C LEU A 223 48.26 -36.98 14.33
N LEU A 224 47.66 -35.96 14.94
CA LEU A 224 48.22 -35.32 16.14
C LEU A 224 48.21 -36.29 17.34
N ASP A 225 47.14 -37.06 17.51
CA ASP A 225 47.05 -38.10 18.54
C ASP A 225 48.11 -39.19 18.32
N GLU A 226 48.33 -39.61 17.07
CA GLU A 226 49.39 -40.56 16.73
C GLU A 226 50.79 -40.01 17.04
N ILE A 227 51.06 -38.74 16.69
CA ILE A 227 52.33 -38.08 17.03
C ILE A 227 52.52 -37.99 18.54
N ALA A 228 51.47 -37.65 19.29
CA ALA A 228 51.53 -37.56 20.75
C ALA A 228 51.80 -38.93 21.37
N PHE A 229 51.16 -39.98 20.86
CA PHE A 229 51.41 -41.36 21.27
C PHE A 229 52.86 -41.77 21.00
N LEU A 230 53.37 -41.56 19.78
CA LEU A 230 54.75 -41.89 19.42
C LEU A 230 55.78 -41.16 20.28
N ARG A 231 55.55 -39.87 20.59
CA ARG A 231 56.42 -39.12 21.50
C ARG A 231 56.44 -39.71 22.90
N LYS A 232 55.29 -40.11 23.42
CA LYS A 232 55.18 -40.71 24.76
C LYS A 232 55.91 -42.06 24.81
N VAL A 233 55.70 -42.91 23.81
CA VAL A 233 56.40 -44.20 23.71
C VAL A 233 57.92 -43.98 23.64
N HIS A 234 58.38 -43.03 22.82
CA HIS A 234 59.81 -42.73 22.72
C HIS A 234 60.40 -42.23 24.05
N GLU A 235 59.65 -41.43 24.81
CA GLU A 235 60.06 -40.96 26.13
C GLU A 235 60.13 -42.11 27.15
N GLU A 236 59.18 -43.04 27.13
CA GLU A 236 59.19 -44.26 27.95
C GLU A 236 60.39 -45.16 27.58
N GLU A 237 60.66 -45.38 26.28
CA GLU A 237 61.83 -46.14 25.81
C GLU A 237 63.16 -45.50 26.25
N LEU A 238 63.28 -44.16 26.17
CA LEU A 238 64.47 -43.44 26.63
C LEU A 238 64.67 -43.58 28.15
N GLN A 239 63.59 -43.53 28.93
CA GLN A 239 63.64 -43.75 30.37
C GLN A 239 64.08 -45.18 30.72
N GLU A 240 63.53 -46.19 30.04
CA GLU A 240 63.96 -47.58 30.22
C GLU A 240 65.44 -47.79 29.85
N LEU A 241 65.88 -47.22 28.72
CA LEU A 241 67.27 -47.31 28.29
C LEU A 241 68.23 -46.64 29.29
N GLN A 242 67.84 -45.48 29.82
CA GLN A 242 68.61 -44.76 30.82
C GLN A 242 68.65 -45.50 32.17
N ALA A 243 67.55 -46.14 32.57
CA ALA A 243 67.50 -47.00 33.75
C ALA A 243 68.38 -48.26 33.56
N SER A 244 68.39 -48.85 32.38
CA SER A 244 69.26 -49.99 32.02
C SER A 244 70.75 -49.62 32.05
N LEU A 245 71.12 -48.44 31.54
CA LEU A 245 72.48 -47.92 31.64
C LEU A 245 72.92 -47.65 33.10
N GLN A 246 72.02 -47.11 33.93
CA GLN A 246 72.27 -46.91 35.36
C GLN A 246 72.41 -48.23 36.12
N ALA A 247 71.60 -49.25 35.79
CA ALA A 247 71.73 -50.59 36.35
C ALA A 247 73.06 -51.25 35.94
N THR A 248 73.50 -51.03 34.69
CA THR A 248 74.79 -51.52 34.18
C THR A 248 75.99 -50.85 34.85
N GLN A 249 75.85 -49.63 35.36
CA GLN A 249 76.89 -48.96 36.17
C GLN A 249 77.02 -49.50 37.60
N VAL A 250 76.09 -50.34 38.09
CA VAL A 250 76.03 -50.78 39.50
C VAL A 250 76.27 -52.29 39.72
N SER A 251 76.46 -53.10 38.67
CA SER A 251 76.84 -54.52 38.85
C SER A 251 78.10 -54.89 38.06
N VAL A 252 79.25 -54.78 38.71
CA VAL A 252 80.47 -55.49 38.33
C VAL A 252 80.57 -56.74 39.23
N GLU A 253 80.78 -57.88 38.55
CA GLU A 253 80.97 -59.26 39.04
C GLU A 253 79.71 -60.07 39.42
N MET A 254 79.28 -60.96 38.51
CA MET A 254 79.16 -62.39 38.83
C MET A 254 79.05 -63.26 37.58
N ASP A 255 79.55 -64.49 37.71
CA ASP A 255 79.87 -65.49 36.70
C ASP A 255 78.79 -65.80 35.64
N MET A 256 79.29 -65.97 34.41
CA MET A 256 78.55 -66.36 33.20
C MET A 256 78.18 -67.85 33.21
N SER A 257 76.97 -68.19 33.67
CA SER A 257 76.27 -69.38 33.18
C SER A 257 75.28 -68.96 32.10
N LYS A 258 75.46 -69.49 30.87
CA LYS A 258 74.66 -69.18 29.67
C LYS A 258 73.17 -68.98 30.02
N PRO A 259 72.57 -67.81 29.74
CA PRO A 259 71.14 -67.63 29.92
C PRO A 259 70.40 -68.55 28.94
N ASP A 260 69.40 -69.28 29.44
CA ASP A 260 68.57 -70.14 28.61
C ASP A 260 67.66 -69.28 27.73
N LEU A 261 68.23 -68.84 26.60
CA LEU A 261 67.57 -68.01 25.59
C LEU A 261 66.27 -68.65 25.10
N ALA A 262 66.16 -69.99 25.17
CA ALA A 262 64.95 -70.70 24.80
C ALA A 262 63.81 -70.47 25.80
N ALA A 263 64.11 -70.37 27.10
CA ALA A 263 63.11 -70.04 28.12
C ALA A 263 62.62 -68.58 27.99
N ALA A 264 63.54 -67.64 27.75
CA ALA A 264 63.18 -66.23 27.54
C ALA A 264 62.37 -66.03 26.24
N LEU A 265 62.76 -66.66 25.13
CA LEU A 265 62.01 -66.63 23.88
C LEU A 265 60.62 -67.28 24.02
N LYS A 266 60.51 -68.35 24.82
CA LYS A 266 59.22 -68.98 25.12
C LYS A 266 58.31 -68.08 25.95
N ASP A 267 58.87 -67.34 26.90
CA ASP A 267 58.09 -66.40 27.72
C ASP A 267 57.66 -65.16 26.92
N ILE A 268 58.54 -64.60 26.10
CA ILE A 268 58.19 -63.51 25.16
C ILE A 268 57.11 -63.97 24.19
N ARG A 269 57.21 -65.19 23.65
CA ARG A 269 56.17 -65.76 22.78
C ARG A 269 54.85 -65.93 23.52
N ALA A 270 54.88 -66.42 24.76
CA ALA A 270 53.68 -66.57 25.58
C ALA A 270 53.03 -65.20 25.89
N GLN A 271 53.84 -64.17 26.15
CA GLN A 271 53.35 -62.80 26.33
C GLN A 271 52.74 -62.23 25.05
N TYR A 272 53.35 -62.46 23.89
CA TYR A 272 52.80 -62.05 22.59
C TYR A 272 51.51 -62.79 22.24
N GLU A 273 51.44 -64.10 22.50
CA GLU A 273 50.22 -64.89 22.29
C GLU A 273 49.10 -64.43 23.22
N ASN A 274 49.41 -64.09 24.48
CA ASN A 274 48.43 -63.54 25.42
C ASN A 274 47.95 -62.14 25.00
N LEU A 275 48.87 -61.27 24.56
CA LEU A 275 48.54 -59.94 24.08
C LEU A 275 47.71 -59.99 22.79
N SER A 276 48.06 -60.87 21.85
CA SER A 276 47.31 -61.10 20.62
C SER A 276 45.89 -61.61 20.93
N ALA A 277 45.75 -62.58 21.84
CA ALA A 277 44.46 -63.08 22.28
C ALA A 277 43.61 -61.98 22.96
N ARG A 278 44.20 -61.13 23.82
CA ARG A 278 43.49 -59.99 24.42
C ARG A 278 43.07 -58.97 23.38
N ASN A 279 43.95 -58.61 22.45
CA ASN A 279 43.62 -57.67 21.38
C ASN A 279 42.49 -58.19 20.50
N GLN A 280 42.47 -59.50 20.21
CA GLN A 280 41.38 -60.11 19.45
C GLN A 280 40.04 -60.05 20.19
N VAL A 281 40.03 -60.36 21.49
CA VAL A 281 38.81 -60.26 22.32
C VAL A 281 38.33 -58.81 22.44
N GLN A 282 39.25 -57.86 22.65
CA GLN A 282 38.91 -56.44 22.69
C GLN A 282 38.37 -55.93 21.36
N ALA A 283 38.92 -56.37 20.23
CA ALA A 283 38.40 -56.04 18.91
C ALA A 283 36.99 -56.62 18.71
N GLU A 284 36.73 -57.87 19.11
CA GLU A 284 35.40 -58.48 19.03
C GLU A 284 34.37 -57.77 19.92
N GLU A 285 34.74 -57.39 21.15
CA GLU A 285 33.88 -56.62 22.05
C GLU A 285 33.59 -55.22 21.48
N TRP A 286 34.60 -54.56 20.93
CA TRP A 286 34.44 -53.27 20.27
C TRP A 286 33.51 -53.36 19.05
N TYR A 287 33.69 -54.38 18.20
CA TYR A 287 32.80 -54.63 17.05
C TYR A 287 31.37 -54.94 17.49
N ARG A 288 31.18 -55.77 18.53
CA ARG A 288 29.85 -56.06 19.09
C ARG A 288 29.18 -54.79 19.62
N SER A 289 29.90 -53.98 20.39
CA SER A 289 29.39 -52.72 20.92
C SER A 289 28.98 -51.77 19.79
N LYS A 290 29.81 -51.65 18.75
CA LYS A 290 29.49 -50.82 17.59
C LYS A 290 28.29 -51.34 16.82
N PHE A 291 28.16 -52.66 16.64
CA PHE A 291 27.02 -53.27 15.97
C PHE A 291 25.71 -53.03 16.73
N VAL A 292 25.72 -53.16 18.06
CA VAL A 292 24.55 -52.84 18.90
C VAL A 292 24.17 -51.36 18.76
N SER A 293 25.13 -50.45 18.85
CA SER A 293 24.89 -49.01 18.70
C SER A 293 24.28 -48.65 17.34
N VAL A 294 24.79 -49.23 16.25
CA VAL A 294 24.26 -49.00 14.89
C VAL A 294 22.87 -49.60 14.74
N THR A 295 22.62 -50.79 15.28
CA THR A 295 21.31 -51.45 15.24
C THR A 295 20.26 -50.64 16.01
N GLU A 296 20.62 -50.11 17.19
CA GLU A 296 19.74 -49.25 17.99
C GLU A 296 19.46 -47.91 17.29
N ALA A 297 20.47 -47.32 16.63
CA ALA A 297 20.27 -46.12 15.82
C ALA A 297 19.34 -46.38 14.62
N ALA A 298 19.48 -47.52 13.95
CA ALA A 298 18.60 -47.92 12.86
C ALA A 298 17.16 -48.12 13.33
N ALA A 299 16.95 -48.76 14.50
CA ALA A 299 15.64 -48.93 15.10
C ALA A 299 14.96 -47.58 15.44
N ARG A 300 15.71 -46.66 16.07
CA ARG A 300 15.22 -45.30 16.36
C ARG A 300 14.83 -44.54 15.10
N ASN A 301 15.64 -44.63 14.05
CA ASN A 301 15.32 -44.00 12.77
C ASN A 301 14.07 -44.63 12.13
N GLN A 302 13.89 -45.94 12.24
CA GLN A 302 12.70 -46.63 11.72
C GLN A 302 11.43 -46.21 12.46
N ASP A 303 11.50 -46.05 13.78
CA ASP A 303 10.36 -45.58 14.58
C ASP A 303 10.06 -44.10 14.35
N ALA A 304 11.08 -43.25 14.16
CA ALA A 304 10.89 -41.87 13.75
C ALA A 304 10.17 -41.77 12.39
N ILE A 305 10.56 -42.61 11.42
CA ILE A 305 9.88 -42.67 10.11
C ILE A 305 8.43 -43.12 10.25
N LYS A 306 8.12 -44.09 11.13
CA LYS A 306 6.73 -44.50 11.39
C LYS A 306 5.92 -43.35 11.99
N HIS A 307 6.45 -42.67 13.00
CA HIS A 307 5.78 -41.52 13.61
C HIS A 307 5.49 -40.42 12.58
N SER A 308 6.47 -40.05 11.76
CA SER A 308 6.25 -39.05 10.70
C SER A 308 5.21 -39.50 9.66
N LYS A 309 5.11 -40.80 9.36
CA LYS A 309 4.05 -41.33 8.49
C LYS A 309 2.67 -41.26 9.13
N GLU A 310 2.57 -41.54 10.43
CA GLU A 310 1.32 -41.42 11.19
C GLU A 310 0.84 -39.96 11.21
N GLU A 311 1.73 -39.01 11.54
CA GLU A 311 1.43 -37.58 11.48
C GLU A 311 0.97 -37.14 10.08
N LEU A 312 1.66 -37.59 9.02
CA LEU A 312 1.28 -37.28 7.64
C LEU A 312 -0.12 -37.83 7.31
N SER A 313 -0.47 -39.01 7.83
CA SER A 313 -1.80 -39.60 7.65
C SER A 313 -2.89 -38.81 8.39
N GLU A 314 -2.60 -38.29 9.58
CA GLU A 314 -3.51 -37.44 10.34
C GLU A 314 -3.72 -36.09 9.66
N TYR A 315 -2.66 -35.44 9.18
CA TYR A 315 -2.77 -34.20 8.42
C TYR A 315 -3.60 -34.40 7.15
N ARG A 316 -3.41 -35.52 6.45
CA ARG A 316 -4.24 -35.86 5.29
C ARG A 316 -5.72 -35.99 5.64
N ARG A 317 -6.04 -36.62 6.79
CA ARG A 317 -7.42 -36.72 7.28
C ARG A 317 -8.01 -35.35 7.65
N GLN A 318 -7.21 -34.49 8.30
CA GLN A 318 -7.65 -33.14 8.64
C GLN A 318 -7.92 -32.29 7.40
N VAL A 319 -7.05 -32.36 6.39
CA VAL A 319 -7.26 -31.67 5.11
C VAL A 319 -8.57 -32.14 4.47
N GLN A 320 -8.81 -33.45 4.37
CA GLN A 320 -10.07 -33.97 3.83
C GLN A 320 -11.30 -33.49 4.63
N ALA A 321 -11.23 -33.49 5.96
CA ALA A 321 -12.33 -32.99 6.80
C ALA A 321 -12.61 -31.51 6.57
N ARG A 322 -11.57 -30.67 6.47
CA ARG A 322 -11.71 -29.23 6.18
C ARG A 322 -12.19 -28.97 4.77
N THR A 323 -11.77 -29.76 3.78
CA THR A 323 -12.29 -29.65 2.41
C THR A 323 -13.78 -29.92 2.37
N LEU A 324 -14.25 -30.98 3.05
CA LEU A 324 -15.68 -31.28 3.15
C LEU A 324 -16.47 -30.17 3.87
N GLU A 325 -15.90 -29.57 4.91
CA GLU A 325 -16.51 -28.42 5.61
C GLU A 325 -16.63 -27.19 4.71
N ILE A 326 -15.60 -26.91 3.90
CA ILE A 326 -15.63 -25.83 2.91
C ILE A 326 -16.70 -26.08 1.84
N GLU A 327 -16.80 -27.31 1.32
CA GLU A 327 -17.84 -27.68 0.36
C GLU A 327 -19.25 -27.54 0.96
N ALA A 328 -19.43 -27.95 2.22
CA ALA A 328 -20.70 -27.78 2.92
C ALA A 328 -21.06 -26.30 3.12
N LEU A 329 -20.11 -25.46 3.54
CA LEU A 329 -20.33 -24.02 3.72
C LEU A 329 -20.60 -23.31 2.39
N ARG A 330 -19.93 -23.70 1.30
CA ARG A 330 -20.24 -23.21 -0.05
C ARG A 330 -21.67 -23.55 -0.45
N GLY A 331 -22.09 -24.80 -0.26
CA GLY A 331 -23.48 -25.21 -0.51
C GLY A 331 -24.49 -24.44 0.34
N HIS A 332 -24.16 -24.11 1.59
CA HIS A 332 -25.02 -23.28 2.44
C HIS A 332 -25.13 -21.83 1.95
N ASN A 333 -24.01 -21.23 1.52
CA ASN A 333 -24.04 -19.90 0.91
C ASN A 333 -24.86 -19.87 -0.37
N GLU A 334 -24.69 -20.84 -1.27
CA GLU A 334 -25.51 -20.94 -2.49
C GLU A 334 -27.01 -21.08 -2.17
N ALA A 335 -27.36 -21.80 -1.10
CA ALA A 335 -28.75 -21.92 -0.67
C ALA A 335 -29.30 -20.59 -0.11
N LEU A 336 -28.51 -19.86 0.67
CA LEU A 336 -28.88 -18.54 1.18
C LEU A 336 -29.02 -17.50 0.05
N GLU A 337 -28.12 -17.52 -0.94
CA GLU A 337 -28.22 -16.66 -2.13
C GLU A 337 -29.49 -16.94 -2.93
N ARG A 338 -29.86 -18.21 -3.12
CA ARG A 338 -31.15 -18.56 -3.75
C ARG A 338 -32.34 -18.07 -2.93
N GLN A 339 -32.28 -18.19 -1.60
CA GLN A 339 -33.36 -17.73 -0.72
C GLN A 339 -33.51 -16.20 -0.80
N ILE A 340 -32.41 -15.45 -0.88
CA ILE A 340 -32.43 -14.00 -1.08
C ILE A 340 -33.05 -13.67 -2.44
N ALA A 341 -32.62 -14.33 -3.52
CA ALA A 341 -33.20 -14.12 -4.85
C ALA A 341 -34.71 -14.42 -4.90
N GLU A 342 -35.16 -15.51 -4.26
CA GLU A 342 -36.60 -15.83 -4.14
C GLU A 342 -37.37 -14.83 -3.26
N MET A 343 -36.73 -14.20 -2.28
CA MET A 343 -37.34 -13.11 -1.50
C MET A 343 -37.42 -11.82 -2.32
N GLU A 344 -36.38 -11.49 -3.08
CA GLU A 344 -36.32 -10.32 -3.96
C GLU A 344 -37.37 -10.44 -5.08
N ASP A 345 -37.51 -11.61 -5.71
CA ASP A 345 -38.54 -11.85 -6.73
C ASP A 345 -39.95 -11.75 -6.16
N ARG A 346 -40.18 -12.28 -4.95
CA ARG A 346 -41.47 -12.12 -4.26
C ARG A 346 -41.76 -10.64 -3.95
N HIS A 347 -40.77 -9.92 -3.45
CA HIS A 347 -40.91 -8.51 -3.15
C HIS A 347 -41.13 -7.67 -4.42
N ASN A 348 -40.46 -8.00 -5.52
CA ASN A 348 -40.67 -7.35 -6.81
C ASN A 348 -42.08 -7.62 -7.37
N ASN A 349 -42.60 -8.84 -7.21
CA ASN A 349 -43.97 -9.16 -7.59
C ASN A 349 -45.00 -8.40 -6.72
N GLU A 350 -44.79 -8.34 -5.41
CA GLU A 350 -45.62 -7.55 -4.49
C GLU A 350 -45.56 -6.04 -4.81
N ILE A 351 -44.38 -5.51 -5.14
CA ILE A 351 -44.23 -4.11 -5.61
C ILE A 351 -44.95 -3.89 -6.94
N GLY A 352 -44.91 -4.87 -7.85
CA GLY A 352 -45.66 -4.82 -9.11
C GLY A 352 -47.18 -4.77 -8.88
N GLU A 353 -47.70 -5.60 -7.97
CA GLU A 353 -49.11 -5.58 -7.58
C GLU A 353 -49.49 -4.28 -6.85
N MET A 354 -48.62 -3.75 -5.99
CA MET A 354 -48.80 -2.45 -5.35
C MET A 354 -48.73 -1.29 -6.36
N GLN A 355 -47.89 -1.34 -7.40
CA GLN A 355 -47.84 -0.31 -8.45
C GLN A 355 -49.11 -0.32 -9.33
N VAL A 356 -49.67 -1.49 -9.60
CA VAL A 356 -50.97 -1.60 -10.28
C VAL A 356 -52.07 -1.01 -9.39
N SER A 357 -52.04 -1.31 -8.09
CA SER A 357 -52.97 -0.75 -7.11
C SER A 357 -52.81 0.77 -6.93
N ASP A 358 -51.57 1.29 -6.95
CA ASP A 358 -51.23 2.73 -6.89
C ASP A 358 -51.63 3.48 -8.17
N SER A 359 -51.68 2.79 -9.31
CA SER A 359 -52.21 3.37 -10.56
C SER A 359 -53.73 3.51 -10.53
N GLU A 360 -54.43 2.67 -9.76
CA GLU A 360 -55.86 2.80 -9.47
C GLU A 360 -56.14 3.80 -8.33
N LEU A 361 -55.23 3.94 -7.36
CA LEU A 361 -55.37 4.88 -6.22
C LEU A 361 -54.88 6.31 -6.48
N LYS A 362 -54.07 6.58 -7.51
CA LYS A 362 -53.63 7.94 -7.89
C LYS A 362 -54.71 8.85 -8.47
N VAL A 363 -55.94 8.36 -8.61
CA VAL A 363 -57.13 9.21 -8.89
C VAL A 363 -57.71 9.81 -7.60
N GLU A 364 -57.30 9.36 -6.40
CA GLU A 364 -57.89 9.82 -5.16
C GLU A 364 -56.84 10.28 -4.13
N LYS A 365 -56.61 11.60 -4.13
CA LYS A 365 -56.13 12.46 -3.02
C LYS A 365 -54.66 12.39 -2.56
N ASP A 366 -53.98 13.49 -2.89
CA ASP A 366 -53.44 14.50 -1.95
C ASP A 366 -53.40 14.15 -0.45
N GLY A 367 -52.22 14.34 0.16
CA GLY A 367 -52.12 14.74 1.57
C GLY A 367 -51.05 14.06 2.43
N VAL A 368 -49.87 14.69 2.51
CA VAL A 368 -49.11 15.02 3.74
C VAL A 368 -48.57 13.88 4.66
N SER A 369 -47.22 13.93 4.78
CA SER A 369 -46.30 13.71 5.93
C SER A 369 -45.98 12.32 6.50
N ASP A 370 -44.67 12.00 6.37
CA ASP A 370 -43.68 11.56 7.37
C ASP A 370 -44.05 10.55 8.47
N SER A 371 -43.41 9.38 8.45
CA SER A 371 -42.63 8.85 9.59
C SER A 371 -41.76 7.65 9.15
N GLU A 372 -40.43 7.81 9.15
CA GLU A 372 -39.46 6.71 8.97
C GLU A 372 -39.18 6.00 10.32
N SER A 373 -39.21 4.66 10.30
CA SER A 373 -38.69 3.82 11.40
C SER A 373 -37.60 2.87 10.91
N LYS A 374 -36.46 2.97 11.61
CA LYS A 374 -35.18 2.24 11.52
C LYS A 374 -35.26 0.73 11.31
N VAL A 375 -34.32 0.21 10.52
CA VAL A 375 -33.82 -1.18 10.59
C VAL A 375 -32.40 -1.18 11.17
N ASP A 376 -32.26 -1.98 12.23
CA ASP A 376 -31.09 -2.19 13.07
C ASP A 376 -30.06 -3.09 12.36
N SER A 377 -28.81 -2.66 12.29
CA SER A 377 -27.68 -3.50 11.85
C SER A 377 -26.78 -3.73 13.05
N GLY A 378 -26.89 -4.92 13.62
CA GLY A 378 -26.15 -5.36 14.79
C GLY A 378 -24.65 -5.38 14.55
N VAL A 379 -23.96 -4.34 15.05
CA VAL A 379 -22.55 -4.38 15.41
C VAL A 379 -22.49 -4.03 16.90
N PRO A 380 -21.88 -4.85 17.78
CA PRO A 380 -21.78 -4.51 19.20
C PRO A 380 -21.00 -3.21 19.38
N GLU A 381 -21.66 -2.22 19.98
CA GLU A 381 -21.09 -0.92 20.32
C GLU A 381 -20.05 -1.12 21.44
N VAL A 382 -18.78 -0.81 21.15
CA VAL A 382 -17.72 -0.73 22.15
C VAL A 382 -17.95 0.52 22.99
N PRO A 383 -17.93 0.45 24.34
CA PRO A 383 -18.17 1.63 25.18
C PRO A 383 -17.19 2.75 24.84
N VAL A 384 -17.72 3.94 24.56
CA VAL A 384 -16.93 5.15 24.38
C VAL A 384 -16.34 5.54 25.75
N PRO A 385 -15.01 5.65 25.91
CA PRO A 385 -14.42 6.12 27.16
C PRO A 385 -14.77 7.60 27.41
N PRO A 386 -14.75 8.07 28.67
CA PRO A 386 -15.12 9.44 29.02
C PRO A 386 -14.27 10.46 28.26
N ASP A 387 -14.91 11.56 27.86
CA ASP A 387 -14.30 12.66 27.11
C ASP A 387 -13.32 13.41 28.01
N ASP A 388 -12.06 12.96 28.05
CA ASP A 388 -10.95 13.56 28.82
C ASP A 388 -10.49 14.92 28.23
N THR A 389 -11.38 15.70 27.63
CA THR A 389 -11.05 17.04 27.14
C THR A 389 -10.99 18.03 28.31
N PRO A 390 -9.97 18.92 28.38
CA PRO A 390 -9.83 19.86 29.49
C PRO A 390 -11.12 20.67 29.69
N GLU A 391 -11.67 20.68 30.92
CA GLU A 391 -12.96 21.33 31.23
C GLU A 391 -13.02 22.80 30.80
N VAL A 392 -11.87 23.49 30.87
CA VAL A 392 -11.69 24.88 30.43
C VAL A 392 -12.01 25.05 28.94
N LEU A 393 -11.55 24.09 28.11
CA LEU A 393 -11.74 24.10 26.67
C LEU A 393 -13.17 23.69 26.30
N ASN A 394 -13.75 22.75 27.05
CA ASN A 394 -15.16 22.36 26.91
C ASN A 394 -16.12 23.50 27.21
N LYS A 395 -15.83 24.31 28.23
CA LYS A 395 -16.64 25.48 28.60
C LYS A 395 -16.50 26.63 27.60
N ALA A 396 -15.32 26.82 27.01
CA ALA A 396 -15.09 27.85 26.00
C ALA A 396 -15.73 27.53 24.64
N LEU A 397 -15.89 26.24 24.30
CA LEU A 397 -16.38 25.78 22.99
C LEU A 397 -17.83 25.24 23.03
N SER A 398 -18.58 25.48 24.11
CA SER A 398 -19.91 24.89 24.32
C SER A 398 -20.98 25.38 23.32
N GLY A 399 -20.72 26.46 22.56
CA GLY A 399 -21.65 27.02 21.57
C GLY A 399 -21.45 26.52 20.12
N LEU A 400 -20.46 25.67 19.84
CA LEU A 400 -20.14 25.19 18.49
C LEU A 400 -20.72 23.80 18.22
N SER A 401 -21.09 23.53 16.96
CA SER A 401 -21.50 22.19 16.54
C SER A 401 -20.38 21.16 16.75
N SER A 402 -20.75 19.91 17.04
CA SER A 402 -19.80 18.84 17.43
C SER A 402 -18.64 18.65 16.45
N ARG A 403 -18.90 18.83 15.15
CA ARG A 403 -17.89 18.77 14.08
C ARG A 403 -16.84 19.88 14.21
N TRP A 404 -17.27 21.11 14.46
CA TRP A 404 -16.38 22.27 14.59
C TRP A 404 -15.70 22.32 15.97
N LYS A 405 -16.37 21.84 17.02
CA LYS A 405 -15.75 21.64 18.34
C LYS A 405 -14.53 20.71 18.22
N ASN A 406 -14.68 19.56 17.56
CA ASN A 406 -13.58 18.62 17.34
C ASN A 406 -12.45 19.21 16.48
N TRP A 407 -12.78 20.01 15.47
CA TRP A 407 -11.79 20.70 14.65
C TRP A 407 -10.96 21.68 15.47
N TRP A 408 -11.60 22.53 16.28
CA TRP A 408 -10.92 23.49 17.15
C TRP A 408 -10.08 22.82 18.25
N VAL A 409 -10.62 21.81 18.93
CA VAL A 409 -9.88 21.08 19.97
C VAL A 409 -8.62 20.44 19.39
N ARG A 410 -8.73 19.79 18.23
CA ARG A 410 -7.58 19.21 17.54
C ARG A 410 -6.59 20.27 17.07
N GLY A 411 -7.07 21.37 16.53
CA GLY A 411 -6.23 22.48 16.06
C GLY A 411 -5.41 23.10 17.18
N ILE A 412 -6.04 23.44 18.30
CA ILE A 412 -5.36 24.04 19.48
C ILE A 412 -4.32 23.08 20.05
N LEU A 413 -4.66 21.79 20.22
CA LEU A 413 -3.69 20.84 20.76
C LEU A 413 -2.54 20.56 19.79
N THR A 414 -2.81 20.50 18.48
CA THR A 414 -1.78 20.37 17.46
C THR A 414 -0.80 21.54 17.51
N LEU A 415 -1.31 22.78 17.66
CA LEU A 415 -0.46 23.97 17.80
C LEU A 415 0.39 23.91 19.08
N ALA A 416 -0.20 23.48 20.20
CA ALA A 416 0.53 23.30 21.46
C ALA A 416 1.64 22.24 21.33
N MET A 417 1.36 21.10 20.68
CA MET A 417 2.34 20.04 20.43
C MET A 417 3.46 20.50 19.49
N ILE A 418 3.15 21.24 18.43
CA ILE A 418 4.15 21.80 17.51
C ILE A 418 5.05 22.81 18.25
N SER A 419 4.46 23.69 19.07
CA SER A 419 5.23 24.63 19.89
C SER A 419 6.16 23.90 20.86
N PHE A 420 5.68 22.83 21.50
CA PHE A 420 6.49 21.98 22.35
C PHE A 420 7.62 21.26 21.59
N PHE A 421 7.37 20.81 20.35
CA PHE A 421 8.39 20.20 19.50
C PHE A 421 9.51 21.17 19.14
N PHE A 422 9.19 22.42 18.78
CA PHE A 422 10.20 23.45 18.55
C PHE A 422 11.00 23.79 19.81
N PHE A 423 10.33 23.84 20.97
CA PHE A 423 11.02 24.02 22.25
C PHE A 423 12.00 22.89 22.55
N ILE A 424 11.63 21.64 22.26
CA ILE A 424 12.53 20.49 22.40
C ILE A 424 13.74 20.60 21.48
N ILE A 425 13.55 20.97 20.21
CA ILE A 425 14.66 21.15 19.26
C ILE A 425 15.64 22.22 19.74
N TYR A 426 15.12 23.29 20.36
CA TYR A 426 15.93 24.37 20.92
C TYR A 426 16.83 23.92 22.10
N LEU A 427 16.41 22.91 22.87
CA LEU A 427 17.19 22.36 23.99
C LEU A 427 18.42 21.53 23.55
N GLY A 428 18.55 21.24 22.25
CA GLY A 428 19.74 20.63 21.66
C GLY A 428 19.73 19.09 21.57
N PRO A 429 20.77 18.53 20.94
CA PRO A 429 20.82 17.11 20.55
C PRO A 429 20.83 16.14 21.73
N MET A 430 21.43 16.50 22.86
CA MET A 430 21.44 15.64 24.05
C MET A 430 20.08 15.52 24.71
N VAL A 431 19.35 16.63 24.79
CA VAL A 431 17.99 16.61 25.32
C VAL A 431 17.08 15.84 24.38
N LEU A 432 17.26 15.99 23.06
CA LEU A 432 16.57 15.18 22.06
C LEU A 432 16.83 13.67 22.25
N MET A 433 18.08 13.25 22.44
CA MET A 433 18.41 11.85 22.74
C MET A 433 17.69 11.35 23.99
N MET A 434 17.74 12.10 25.09
CA MET A 434 17.08 11.73 26.35
C MET A 434 15.56 11.66 26.21
N ILE A 435 14.96 12.56 25.43
CA ILE A 435 13.53 12.54 25.14
C ILE A 435 13.17 11.30 24.31
N VAL A 436 13.96 10.95 23.29
CA VAL A 436 13.73 9.74 22.50
C VAL A 436 13.79 8.49 23.38
N LEU A 437 14.75 8.40 24.30
CA LEU A 437 14.81 7.31 25.29
C LEU A 437 13.60 7.30 26.24
N CYS A 438 13.13 8.47 26.68
CA CYS A 438 11.94 8.56 27.53
C CYS A 438 10.67 8.14 26.79
N VAL A 439 10.51 8.57 25.53
CA VAL A 439 9.40 8.16 24.65
C VAL A 439 9.46 6.65 24.41
N GLN A 440 10.64 6.09 24.14
CA GLN A 440 10.82 4.65 24.00
C GLN A 440 10.36 3.87 25.23
N ILE A 441 10.82 4.28 26.43
CA ILE A 441 10.41 3.64 27.70
C ILE A 441 8.89 3.72 27.88
N LYS A 442 8.28 4.86 27.55
CA LYS A 442 6.83 5.05 27.64
C LYS A 442 6.06 4.20 26.62
N CYS A 443 6.46 4.15 25.36
CA CYS A 443 5.87 3.26 24.37
C CYS A 443 5.96 1.78 24.79
N PHE A 444 7.12 1.37 25.28
CA PHE A 444 7.31 0.00 25.79
C PHE A 444 6.36 -0.30 26.96
N GLN A 445 6.23 0.65 27.91
CA GLN A 445 5.30 0.53 29.02
C GLN A 445 3.86 0.37 28.52
N GLU A 446 3.40 1.18 27.57
CA GLU A 446 2.03 1.12 27.02
C GLU A 446 1.75 -0.26 26.38
N ILE A 447 2.65 -0.76 25.52
CA ILE A 447 2.48 -2.04 24.81
C ILE A 447 2.50 -3.24 25.78
N ILE A 448 3.44 -3.27 26.73
CA ILE A 448 3.50 -4.36 27.72
C ILE A 448 2.29 -4.33 28.66
N THR A 449 1.79 -3.14 29.02
CA THR A 449 0.60 -3.00 29.87
C THR A 449 -0.65 -3.56 29.18
N ILE A 450 -0.80 -3.35 27.87
CA ILE A 450 -1.89 -3.95 27.09
C ILE A 450 -1.77 -5.47 27.11
N GLY A 451 -0.59 -6.01 26.78
CA GLY A 451 -0.34 -7.44 26.84
C GLY A 451 -0.74 -8.00 28.20
N TYR A 452 -0.30 -7.36 29.29
CA TYR A 452 -0.68 -7.77 30.64
C TYR A 452 -2.19 -7.69 30.90
N SER A 453 -2.87 -6.62 30.49
CA SER A 453 -4.32 -6.45 30.69
C SER A 453 -5.15 -7.53 30.00
N VAL A 454 -4.73 -7.97 28.81
CA VAL A 454 -5.41 -9.03 28.04
C VAL A 454 -5.32 -10.38 28.74
N TYR A 455 -4.25 -10.62 29.50
CA TYR A 455 -3.98 -11.88 30.18
C TYR A 455 -4.00 -11.77 31.71
N HIS A 456 -4.64 -10.72 32.23
CA HIS A 456 -4.65 -10.37 33.65
C HIS A 456 -5.20 -11.51 34.54
N SER A 457 -6.09 -12.34 34.01
CA SER A 457 -6.78 -13.42 34.71
C SER A 457 -5.87 -14.53 35.27
N TYR A 458 -4.59 -14.57 34.91
CA TYR A 458 -3.70 -15.70 35.23
C TYR A 458 -2.65 -15.44 36.32
N HIS A 459 -2.63 -14.25 36.95
CA HIS A 459 -1.71 -13.88 38.05
C HIS A 459 -0.30 -14.49 37.93
N LEU A 460 0.37 -14.24 36.80
CA LEU A 460 1.72 -14.75 36.56
C LEU A 460 2.75 -13.99 37.41
N PRO A 461 3.54 -14.66 38.26
CA PRO A 461 4.56 -14.00 39.05
C PRO A 461 5.74 -13.55 38.15
N TRP A 462 6.39 -12.45 38.52
CA TRP A 462 7.64 -11.93 37.90
C TRP A 462 7.60 -11.44 36.45
N PHE A 463 6.49 -11.62 35.71
CA PHE A 463 6.44 -11.24 34.28
C PHE A 463 6.82 -9.76 34.04
N ARG A 464 6.24 -8.84 34.80
CA ARG A 464 6.53 -7.39 34.67
C ARG A 464 8.01 -7.11 34.89
N THR A 465 8.58 -7.64 35.99
CA THR A 465 9.99 -7.45 36.36
C THR A 465 10.91 -7.99 35.27
N LEU A 466 10.57 -9.15 34.70
CA LEU A 466 11.34 -9.78 33.63
C LEU A 466 11.28 -8.98 32.33
N SER A 467 10.12 -8.42 31.95
CA SER A 467 10.02 -7.56 30.76
C SER A 467 10.85 -6.28 30.89
N TRP A 468 10.86 -5.65 32.08
CA TRP A 468 11.72 -4.49 32.35
C TRP A 468 13.21 -4.85 32.37
N TYR A 469 13.56 -6.05 32.86
CA TYR A 469 14.92 -6.56 32.81
C TYR A 469 15.41 -6.71 31.36
N PHE A 470 14.60 -7.32 30.49
CA PHE A 470 14.95 -7.44 29.07
C PHE A 470 15.04 -6.08 28.38
N LEU A 471 14.19 -5.11 28.74
CA LEU A 471 14.32 -3.73 28.26
C LEU A 471 15.69 -3.15 28.62
N LEU A 472 16.11 -3.26 29.88
CA LEU A 472 17.42 -2.78 30.31
C LEU A 472 18.56 -3.49 29.57
N CYS A 473 18.48 -4.81 29.42
CA CYS A 473 19.48 -5.62 28.71
C CYS A 473 19.63 -5.20 27.23
N VAL A 474 18.52 -5.02 26.52
CA VAL A 474 18.54 -4.65 25.10
C VAL A 474 18.96 -3.19 24.91
N ASN A 475 18.54 -2.29 25.80
CA ASN A 475 19.03 -0.90 25.80
C ASN A 475 20.54 -0.85 26.02
N TYR A 476 21.06 -1.60 26.99
CA TYR A 476 22.50 -1.68 27.23
C TYR A 476 23.22 -2.12 25.96
N PHE A 477 22.78 -3.21 25.32
CA PHE A 477 23.38 -3.73 24.08
C PHE A 477 23.46 -2.68 22.96
N PHE A 478 22.34 -2.07 22.58
CA PHE A 478 22.29 -1.12 21.47
C PHE A 478 22.93 0.23 21.80
N TYR A 479 22.60 0.83 22.95
CA TYR A 479 23.11 2.15 23.31
C TYR A 479 24.54 2.11 23.83
N GLY A 480 25.02 1.00 24.40
CA GLY A 480 26.40 0.86 24.85
C GLY A 480 27.40 0.96 23.70
N GLU A 481 27.06 0.40 22.53
CA GLU A 481 27.88 0.51 21.32
C GLU A 481 27.88 1.94 20.78
N THR A 482 26.70 2.54 20.60
CA THR A 482 26.58 3.96 20.21
C THR A 482 27.34 4.89 21.15
N VAL A 483 27.18 4.71 22.46
CA VAL A 483 27.89 5.53 23.43
C VAL A 483 29.40 5.33 23.32
N THR A 484 29.87 4.10 23.12
CA THR A 484 31.31 3.84 22.93
C THR A 484 31.85 4.52 21.67
N ASP A 485 31.09 4.50 20.57
CA ASP A 485 31.52 5.06 19.29
C ASP A 485 31.57 6.60 19.31
N TYR A 486 30.57 7.26 19.89
CA TYR A 486 30.49 8.73 19.93
C TYR A 486 31.21 9.34 21.14
N PHE A 487 31.37 8.60 22.24
CA PHE A 487 31.98 9.07 23.50
C PHE A 487 33.26 8.32 23.85
N PHE A 488 33.99 7.83 22.84
CA PHE A 488 35.18 7.00 23.03
C PHE A 488 36.17 7.57 24.06
N THR A 489 36.47 8.87 23.97
CA THR A 489 37.42 9.56 24.83
C THR A 489 36.92 9.75 26.26
N LEU A 490 35.63 10.03 26.44
CA LEU A 490 34.99 10.16 27.76
C LEU A 490 34.92 8.80 28.46
N VAL A 491 34.56 7.75 27.72
CA VAL A 491 34.44 6.37 28.23
C VAL A 491 35.79 5.79 28.63
N GLN A 492 36.89 6.16 27.94
CA GLN A 492 38.24 5.72 28.30
C GLN A 492 38.82 6.40 29.54
N ARG A 493 38.30 7.56 29.93
CA ARG A 493 38.80 8.36 31.06
C ARG A 493 38.42 7.75 32.41
N GLU A 494 37.25 7.14 32.50
CA GLU A 494 36.72 6.53 33.72
C GLU A 494 36.98 5.02 33.74
N GLU A 495 37.76 4.54 34.72
CA GLU A 495 38.07 3.12 34.95
C GLU A 495 36.85 2.17 34.88
N PRO A 496 35.70 2.44 35.55
CA PRO A 496 34.56 1.53 35.51
C PRO A 496 33.87 1.48 34.13
N LEU A 497 33.78 2.63 33.44
CA LEU A 497 33.17 2.72 32.11
C LEU A 497 34.05 2.06 31.05
N ARG A 498 35.37 2.12 31.23
CA ARG A 498 36.34 1.46 30.34
C ARG A 498 36.19 -0.06 30.37
N ILE A 499 35.98 -0.66 31.54
CA ILE A 499 35.73 -2.12 31.65
C ILE A 499 34.41 -2.48 30.99
N LEU A 500 33.37 -1.70 31.26
CA LEU A 500 32.02 -1.91 30.73
C LEU A 500 32.00 -1.87 29.19
N SER A 501 32.66 -0.88 28.60
CA SER A 501 32.80 -0.72 27.15
C SER A 501 33.70 -1.78 26.51
N LYS A 502 34.86 -2.09 27.12
CA LYS A 502 35.79 -3.10 26.59
C LYS A 502 35.16 -4.49 26.48
N TYR A 503 34.38 -4.89 27.48
CA TYR A 503 33.71 -6.19 27.52
C TYR A 503 32.21 -6.09 27.15
N HIS A 504 31.81 -5.00 26.48
CA HIS A 504 30.41 -4.68 26.19
C HIS A 504 29.60 -5.86 25.62
N ARG A 505 30.11 -6.48 24.55
CA ARG A 505 29.44 -7.60 23.87
C ARG A 505 29.29 -8.82 24.78
N PHE A 506 30.32 -9.13 25.58
CA PHE A 506 30.30 -10.26 26.50
C PHE A 506 29.35 -10.01 27.67
N ILE A 507 29.39 -8.81 28.27
CA ILE A 507 28.47 -8.41 29.35
C ILE A 507 27.03 -8.44 28.86
N SER A 508 26.76 -7.91 27.67
CA SER A 508 25.41 -7.95 27.06
C SER A 508 24.91 -9.40 26.89
N PHE A 509 25.76 -10.29 26.40
CA PHE A 509 25.42 -11.72 26.26
C PHE A 509 25.14 -12.38 27.61
N ALA A 510 25.97 -12.10 28.63
CA ALA A 510 25.79 -12.62 29.98
C ALA A 510 24.50 -12.10 30.64
N LEU A 511 24.17 -10.82 30.49
CA LEU A 511 22.92 -10.23 30.97
C LEU A 511 21.71 -10.89 30.30
N TYR A 512 21.75 -11.10 28.98
CA TYR A 512 20.66 -11.76 28.27
C TYR A 512 20.48 -13.22 28.73
N LEU A 513 21.57 -13.98 28.84
CA LEU A 513 21.53 -15.36 29.35
C LEU A 513 20.98 -15.42 30.77
N THR A 514 21.35 -14.49 31.63
CA THR A 514 20.82 -14.41 32.99
C THR A 514 19.30 -14.20 32.96
N GLY A 515 18.80 -13.30 32.12
CA GLY A 515 17.36 -13.09 31.93
C GLY A 515 16.65 -14.32 31.37
N PHE A 516 17.27 -15.02 30.43
CA PHE A 516 16.75 -16.27 29.88
C PHE A 516 16.65 -17.36 30.95
N CYS A 517 17.69 -17.54 31.78
CA CYS A 517 17.66 -18.45 32.91
C CYS A 517 16.56 -18.05 33.92
N MET A 518 16.42 -16.77 34.25
CA MET A 518 15.33 -16.28 35.12
C MET A 518 13.95 -16.58 34.53
N PHE A 519 13.76 -16.43 33.21
CA PHE A 519 12.53 -16.80 32.52
C PHE A 519 12.23 -18.29 32.68
N VAL A 520 13.21 -19.17 32.40
CA VAL A 520 13.05 -20.62 32.52
C VAL A 520 12.72 -21.03 33.96
N LEU A 521 13.36 -20.41 34.95
CA LEU A 521 13.07 -20.63 36.37
C LEU A 521 11.68 -20.12 36.80
N SER A 522 11.13 -19.12 36.09
CA SER A 522 9.79 -18.58 36.36
C SER A 522 8.64 -19.43 35.78
N LEU A 523 8.95 -20.52 35.06
CA LEU A 523 7.93 -21.33 34.38
C LEU A 523 7.02 -22.07 35.38
N VAL A 524 5.71 -21.84 35.27
CA VAL A 524 4.69 -22.45 36.15
C VAL A 524 3.88 -23.48 35.37
N LYS A 525 3.73 -24.67 35.96
CA LYS A 525 2.88 -25.75 35.41
C LYS A 525 1.47 -25.22 35.11
N LYS A 526 0.87 -25.69 34.01
CA LYS A 526 -0.44 -25.27 33.44
C LYS A 526 -0.46 -23.95 32.64
N HIS A 527 0.55 -23.08 32.75
CA HIS A 527 0.57 -21.79 32.03
C HIS A 527 1.70 -21.63 31.01
N TYR A 528 2.38 -22.71 30.61
CA TYR A 528 3.51 -22.66 29.69
C TYR A 528 3.22 -21.90 28.39
N ARG A 529 2.13 -22.25 27.69
CA ARG A 529 1.75 -21.60 26.42
C ARG A 529 1.61 -20.08 26.58
N LEU A 530 1.00 -19.65 27.68
CA LEU A 530 0.81 -18.23 27.97
C LEU A 530 2.15 -17.54 28.30
N GLN A 531 3.00 -18.17 29.11
CA GLN A 531 4.33 -17.61 29.43
C GLN A 531 5.22 -17.49 28.19
N PHE A 532 5.20 -18.48 27.29
CA PHE A 532 5.91 -18.40 26.00
C PHE A 532 5.32 -17.34 25.06
N TYR A 533 4.00 -17.18 25.00
CA TYR A 533 3.37 -16.10 24.24
C TYR A 533 3.82 -14.73 24.74
N MET A 534 3.84 -14.55 26.06
CA MET A 534 4.25 -13.30 26.72
C MET A 534 5.75 -13.01 26.61
N PHE A 535 6.56 -14.06 26.62
CA PHE A 535 7.99 -13.97 26.32
C PHE A 535 8.22 -13.50 24.88
N GLY A 536 7.54 -14.12 23.91
CA GLY A 536 7.55 -13.71 22.51
C GLY A 536 7.06 -12.27 22.32
N TRP A 537 5.95 -11.92 22.99
CA TRP A 537 5.40 -10.56 23.01
C TRP A 537 6.43 -9.52 23.47
N THR A 538 7.13 -9.80 24.56
CA THR A 538 8.18 -8.92 25.09
C THR A 538 9.30 -8.75 24.06
N HIS A 539 9.78 -9.82 23.44
CA HIS A 539 10.87 -9.76 22.46
C HIS A 539 10.48 -9.04 21.17
N VAL A 540 9.28 -9.28 20.64
CA VAL A 540 8.74 -8.55 19.48
C VAL A 540 8.58 -7.06 19.81
N THR A 541 8.09 -6.75 21.01
CA THR A 541 7.96 -5.35 21.47
C THR A 541 9.33 -4.68 21.59
N LEU A 542 10.34 -5.37 22.12
CA LEU A 542 11.71 -4.84 22.20
C LEU A 542 12.32 -4.62 20.82
N LEU A 543 12.13 -5.57 19.91
CA LEU A 543 12.59 -5.45 18.52
C LEU A 543 11.97 -4.24 17.83
N ILE A 544 10.67 -4.00 18.01
CA ILE A 544 9.98 -2.87 17.38
C ILE A 544 10.35 -1.55 18.06
N VAL A 545 10.37 -1.49 19.40
CA VAL A 545 10.50 -0.20 20.10
C VAL A 545 11.97 0.22 20.25
N VAL A 546 12.86 -0.70 20.66
CA VAL A 546 14.25 -0.37 20.99
C VAL A 546 15.11 -0.23 19.74
N THR A 547 14.94 -1.10 18.74
CA THR A 547 15.70 -0.97 17.48
C THR A 547 15.35 0.33 16.80
N GLN A 548 14.08 0.74 16.80
CA GLN A 548 13.69 1.99 16.14
C GLN A 548 14.20 3.23 16.88
N SER A 549 14.11 3.27 18.21
CA SER A 549 14.67 4.39 18.98
C SER A 549 16.19 4.49 18.83
N HIS A 550 16.90 3.36 18.69
CA HIS A 550 18.32 3.32 18.40
C HIS A 550 18.63 3.91 17.00
N LEU A 551 17.88 3.51 15.96
CA LEU A 551 18.03 4.08 14.62
C LEU A 551 17.73 5.57 14.57
N ILE A 552 16.71 6.04 15.30
CA ILE A 552 16.40 7.48 15.45
C ILE A 552 17.58 8.23 16.03
N ILE A 553 18.19 7.72 17.11
CA ILE A 553 19.34 8.36 17.77
C ILE A 553 20.57 8.36 16.85
N HIS A 554 20.80 7.28 16.11
CA HIS A 554 21.87 7.25 15.12
C HIS A 554 21.68 8.28 14.01
N ASN A 555 20.45 8.44 13.49
CA ASN A 555 20.14 9.46 12.50
C ASN A 555 20.30 10.87 13.09
N LEU A 556 19.95 11.08 14.36
CA LEU A 556 20.13 12.35 15.06
C LEU A 556 21.61 12.76 15.15
N PHE A 557 22.50 11.81 15.44
CA PHE A 557 23.94 12.10 15.60
C PHE A 557 24.67 12.37 14.28
N GLU A 558 24.22 11.82 13.16
CA GLU A 558 24.73 12.17 11.82
C GLU A 558 24.37 13.61 11.40
N GLY A 559 23.38 14.21 12.06
CA GLY A 559 22.96 15.59 11.86
C GLY A 559 21.49 15.74 12.23
N MET A 560 21.15 16.81 12.96
CA MET A 560 19.77 17.01 13.42
C MET A 560 18.76 17.14 12.28
N ILE A 561 19.20 17.55 11.09
CA ILE A 561 18.36 17.63 9.89
C ILE A 561 17.80 16.25 9.48
N TRP A 562 18.57 15.17 9.68
CA TRP A 562 18.16 13.78 9.41
C TRP A 562 17.12 13.26 10.40
N PHE A 563 16.95 13.92 11.53
CA PHE A 563 15.89 13.64 12.50
C PHE A 563 14.66 14.54 12.25
N ILE A 564 14.88 15.85 12.12
CA ILE A 564 13.79 16.84 12.11
C ILE A 564 13.00 16.79 10.81
N VAL A 565 13.65 16.72 9.65
CA VAL A 565 12.95 16.75 8.35
C VAL A 565 12.02 15.55 8.20
N PRO A 566 12.48 14.29 8.40
CA PRO A 566 11.60 13.12 8.38
C PRO A 566 10.40 13.20 9.31
N ILE A 567 10.62 13.57 10.58
CA ILE A 567 9.54 13.65 11.58
C ILE A 567 8.53 14.72 11.19
N SER A 568 9.01 15.88 10.76
CA SER A 568 8.17 16.99 10.33
C SER A 568 7.37 16.65 9.07
N CYS A 569 7.94 15.90 8.13
CA CYS A 569 7.22 15.39 6.96
C CYS A 569 6.06 14.47 7.34
N VAL A 570 6.27 13.54 8.28
CA VAL A 570 5.18 12.65 8.75
C VAL A 570 4.09 13.45 9.47
N ILE A 571 4.46 14.41 10.34
CA ILE A 571 3.50 15.29 11.01
C ILE A 571 2.70 16.12 10.00
N CYS A 572 3.38 16.71 9.01
CA CYS A 572 2.75 17.48 7.94
C CYS A 572 1.79 16.59 7.14
N ASN A 573 2.20 15.38 6.78
CA ASN A 573 1.36 14.43 6.06
C ASN A 573 0.08 14.10 6.84
N ASP A 574 0.17 13.83 8.15
CA ASP A 574 -1.01 13.53 8.96
C ASP A 574 -1.95 14.74 9.10
N ILE A 575 -1.41 15.96 9.26
CA ILE A 575 -2.20 17.20 9.33
C ILE A 575 -2.89 17.47 7.99
N MET A 576 -2.14 17.44 6.89
CA MET A 576 -2.66 17.76 5.56
C MET A 576 -3.63 16.68 5.08
N ALA A 577 -3.36 15.40 5.34
CA ALA A 577 -4.31 14.33 5.05
C ALA A 577 -5.62 14.48 5.82
N TYR A 578 -5.57 14.94 7.08
CA TYR A 578 -6.78 15.29 7.84
C TYR A 578 -7.49 16.51 7.25
N MET A 579 -6.77 17.56 6.86
CA MET A 579 -7.37 18.77 6.28
C MET A 579 -8.07 18.47 4.95
N PHE A 580 -7.38 17.84 3.99
CA PHE A 580 -8.00 17.45 2.71
C PHE A 580 -9.11 16.42 2.89
N GLY A 581 -8.95 15.47 3.83
CA GLY A 581 -10.00 14.53 4.17
C GLY A 581 -11.24 15.20 4.79
N PHE A 582 -11.07 16.25 5.60
CA PHE A 582 -12.19 16.96 6.23
C PHE A 582 -12.99 17.80 5.23
N PHE A 583 -12.33 18.45 4.27
CA PHE A 583 -12.97 19.32 3.28
C PHE A 583 -13.45 18.57 2.03
N PHE A 584 -12.68 17.61 1.53
CA PHE A 584 -12.91 16.93 0.24
C PHE A 584 -13.12 15.43 0.36
N GLY A 585 -12.97 14.83 1.55
CA GLY A 585 -13.03 13.39 1.73
C GLY A 585 -14.42 12.80 1.51
N ARG A 586 -14.57 11.94 0.51
CA ARG A 586 -15.80 11.21 0.22
C ARG A 586 -15.57 9.70 0.11
N THR A 587 -14.36 9.28 -0.25
CA THR A 587 -14.04 7.87 -0.50
C THR A 587 -13.11 7.28 0.57
N PRO A 588 -13.54 6.25 1.33
CA PRO A 588 -12.70 5.63 2.36
C PRO A 588 -11.54 4.85 1.73
N LEU A 589 -10.34 4.98 2.31
CA LEU A 589 -9.11 4.36 1.81
C LEU A 589 -9.03 2.86 2.16
N ILE A 590 -9.35 2.49 3.39
CA ILE A 590 -9.27 1.10 3.88
C ILE A 590 -10.41 0.81 4.86
N LYS A 591 -11.03 -0.38 4.75
CA LYS A 591 -12.14 -0.81 5.63
C LYS A 591 -11.76 -0.83 7.11
N LEU A 592 -10.49 -1.10 7.41
CA LEU A 592 -9.96 -1.12 8.77
C LEU A 592 -9.92 0.28 9.43
N SER A 593 -9.88 1.35 8.64
CA SER A 593 -9.83 2.74 9.09
C SER A 593 -10.75 3.63 8.24
N PRO A 594 -12.08 3.58 8.47
CA PRO A 594 -13.08 4.22 7.61
C PRO A 594 -13.00 5.75 7.60
N LYS A 595 -12.25 6.37 8.53
CA LYS A 595 -12.07 7.83 8.63
C LYS A 595 -10.93 8.37 7.74
N LYS A 596 -10.07 7.51 7.19
CA LYS A 596 -8.98 7.92 6.29
C LYS A 596 -9.49 7.81 4.85
N THR A 597 -9.33 8.87 4.06
CA THR A 597 -9.90 8.98 2.70
C THR A 597 -8.82 9.05 1.63
N TRP A 598 -9.15 8.65 0.39
CA TRP A 598 -8.23 8.74 -0.75
C TRP A 598 -7.88 10.18 -1.08
N GLU A 599 -8.86 11.10 -1.00
CA GLU A 599 -8.62 12.53 -1.27
C GLU A 599 -7.68 13.14 -0.22
N GLY A 600 -7.80 12.69 1.03
CA GLY A 600 -6.87 13.05 2.11
C GLY A 600 -5.46 12.52 1.84
N PHE A 601 -5.33 11.25 1.44
CA PHE A 601 -4.04 10.63 1.15
C PHE A 601 -3.30 11.34 0.00
N ILE A 602 -3.99 11.63 -1.10
CA ILE A 602 -3.41 12.33 -2.26
C ILE A 602 -3.05 13.78 -1.91
N GLY A 603 -3.94 14.51 -1.21
CA GLY A 603 -3.67 15.87 -0.78
C GLY A 603 -2.50 15.97 0.22
N GLY A 604 -2.39 15.00 1.13
CA GLY A 604 -1.26 14.84 2.04
C GLY A 604 0.06 14.63 1.30
N PHE A 605 0.09 13.78 0.28
CA PHE A 605 1.27 13.49 -0.53
C PHE A 605 1.87 14.75 -1.18
N PHE A 606 1.09 15.48 -1.97
CA PHE A 606 1.58 16.69 -2.64
C PHE A 606 2.02 17.77 -1.65
N SER A 607 1.25 17.96 -0.58
CA SER A 607 1.55 18.98 0.43
C SER A 607 2.83 18.66 1.20
N THR A 608 3.07 17.38 1.50
CA THR A 608 4.26 16.95 2.23
C THR A 608 5.54 17.08 1.40
N ILE A 609 5.47 16.86 0.07
CA ILE A 609 6.60 17.10 -0.82
C ILE A 609 6.95 18.58 -0.85
N VAL A 610 5.96 19.46 -1.06
CA VAL A 610 6.18 20.91 -1.08
C VAL A 610 6.74 21.38 0.26
N PHE A 611 6.15 20.91 1.37
CA PHE A 611 6.62 21.21 2.72
C PHE A 611 8.06 20.71 2.95
N GLY A 612 8.40 19.50 2.51
CA GLY A 612 9.74 18.93 2.63
C GLY A 612 10.79 19.76 1.89
N ILE A 613 10.51 20.18 0.65
CA ILE A 613 11.41 21.04 -0.14
C ILE A 613 11.62 22.41 0.54
N MET A 614 10.55 23.01 1.07
CA MET A 614 10.60 24.28 1.80
C MET A 614 11.39 24.17 3.11
N LEU A 615 11.09 23.14 3.92
CA LEU A 615 11.74 22.93 5.20
C LEU A 615 13.23 22.62 5.02
N SER A 616 13.58 21.76 4.07
CA SER A 616 14.97 21.43 3.75
C SER A 616 15.76 22.65 3.28
N TYR A 617 15.16 23.54 2.48
CA TYR A 617 15.80 24.81 2.08
C TYR A 617 16.14 25.68 3.29
N VAL A 618 15.18 25.88 4.20
CA VAL A 618 15.38 26.72 5.38
C VAL A 618 16.43 26.12 6.31
N MET A 619 16.36 24.80 6.56
CA MET A 619 17.25 24.14 7.52
C MET A 619 18.67 23.95 7.01
N ALA A 620 18.86 23.69 5.71
CA ALA A 620 20.18 23.52 5.11
C ALA A 620 21.05 24.79 5.22
N GLY A 621 20.42 25.97 5.37
CA GLY A 621 21.14 27.24 5.57
C GLY A 621 21.78 27.41 6.96
N TYR A 622 21.42 26.58 7.95
CA TYR A 622 21.92 26.72 9.32
C TYR A 622 22.85 25.55 9.71
N ARG A 623 24.11 25.87 10.00
CA ARG A 623 25.14 24.89 10.41
C ARG A 623 24.72 24.03 11.60
N TYR A 624 24.02 24.65 12.57
CA TYR A 624 23.49 23.97 13.75
C TYR A 624 22.69 22.70 13.42
N PHE A 625 21.85 22.72 12.38
CA PHE A 625 21.03 21.54 12.04
C PHE A 625 21.74 20.52 11.16
N VAL A 626 22.72 20.98 10.39
CA VAL A 626 23.38 20.18 9.34
C VAL A 626 24.54 19.38 9.89
N CYS A 627 25.30 19.95 10.81
CA CYS A 627 26.54 19.35 11.27
C CYS A 627 26.31 18.12 12.16
N PRO A 628 27.15 17.07 12.01
CA PRO A 628 27.13 15.93 12.90
C PRO A 628 27.53 16.37 14.30
N VAL A 629 27.01 15.67 15.30
CA VAL A 629 27.30 15.97 16.69
C VAL A 629 28.62 15.31 17.07
N GLU A 630 29.61 16.13 17.42
CA GLU A 630 30.91 15.65 17.89
C GLU A 630 31.17 16.09 19.34
N PHE A 631 31.86 15.23 20.09
CA PHE A 631 32.25 15.53 21.47
C PHE A 631 33.65 16.16 21.48
N ASN A 632 33.75 17.41 21.94
CA ASN A 632 35.04 18.08 22.08
C ASN A 632 35.61 17.87 23.49
N ASN A 633 36.81 17.28 23.56
CA ASN A 633 37.52 16.95 24.79
C ASN A 633 37.97 18.19 25.60
N ASP A 634 38.21 19.31 24.94
CA ASP A 634 38.81 20.50 25.59
C ASP A 634 37.78 21.31 26.36
N SER A 635 36.52 21.29 25.91
CA SER A 635 35.41 22.03 26.53
C SER A 635 34.43 21.15 27.30
N ASN A 636 34.61 19.82 27.29
CA ASN A 636 33.63 18.84 27.79
C ASN A 636 32.20 19.14 27.30
N SER A 637 32.09 19.68 26.08
CA SER A 637 30.86 20.15 25.47
C SER A 637 30.69 19.52 24.10
N PHE A 638 29.44 19.26 23.75
CA PHE A 638 29.08 18.91 22.38
C PHE A 638 29.22 20.14 21.51
N GLN A 639 29.87 19.97 20.37
CA GLN A 639 29.96 20.99 19.35
C GLN A 639 29.28 20.48 18.09
N VAL A 640 28.55 21.38 17.44
CA VAL A 640 27.90 21.15 16.14
C VAL A 640 28.53 22.06 15.09
N ASP A 641 29.81 22.37 15.27
CA ASP A 641 30.58 23.27 14.43
C ASP A 641 31.44 22.44 13.47
N CYS A 642 30.91 22.20 12.27
CA CYS A 642 31.58 21.51 11.17
C CYS A 642 31.56 22.37 9.91
N GLU A 643 32.47 22.12 8.96
CA GLU A 643 32.32 22.64 7.61
C GLU A 643 31.21 21.85 6.89
N PRO A 644 30.14 22.52 6.40
CA PRO A 644 29.04 21.81 5.75
C PRO A 644 29.53 21.03 4.54
N SER A 645 29.23 19.73 4.51
CA SER A 645 29.53 18.86 3.36
C SER A 645 28.87 19.38 2.08
N ASP A 646 29.39 18.99 0.92
CA ASP A 646 28.88 19.38 -0.42
C ASP A 646 27.37 19.19 -0.58
N LEU A 647 26.76 18.26 0.17
CA LEU A 647 25.32 18.02 0.22
C LEU A 647 24.48 19.23 0.66
N PHE A 648 25.07 20.09 1.48
CA PHE A 648 24.42 21.26 2.10
C PHE A 648 25.01 22.58 1.60
N GLN A 649 25.72 22.54 0.46
CA GLN A 649 26.15 23.72 -0.26
C GLN A 649 25.24 23.95 -1.46
N LEU A 650 24.96 25.22 -1.79
CA LEU A 650 24.15 25.58 -2.96
C LEU A 650 24.92 25.21 -4.23
N GLN A 651 24.30 24.40 -5.08
CA GLN A 651 24.84 24.01 -6.38
C GLN A 651 23.88 24.41 -7.51
N ASP A 652 24.45 24.71 -8.67
CA ASP A 652 23.70 25.08 -9.87
C ASP A 652 23.40 23.81 -10.68
N TYR A 653 22.12 23.51 -10.88
CA TYR A 653 21.67 22.38 -11.70
C TYR A 653 21.05 22.87 -13.01
N ALA A 654 21.45 22.24 -14.11
CA ALA A 654 20.83 22.45 -15.42
C ALA A 654 19.47 21.74 -15.46
N LEU A 655 18.41 22.46 -15.84
CA LEU A 655 17.08 21.88 -15.99
C LEU A 655 17.00 21.01 -17.25
N PRO A 656 16.31 19.85 -17.22
CA PRO A 656 16.03 19.10 -18.44
C PRO A 656 15.14 19.92 -19.37
N SER A 657 15.33 19.75 -20.68
CA SER A 657 14.70 20.55 -21.75
C SER A 657 13.17 20.65 -21.68
N ILE A 658 12.52 19.64 -21.09
CA ILE A 658 11.07 19.64 -20.85
C ILE A 658 10.68 20.72 -19.82
N LEU A 659 11.40 20.82 -18.70
CA LEU A 659 11.12 21.84 -17.68
C LEU A 659 11.48 23.23 -18.17
N GLU A 660 12.56 23.37 -18.94
CA GLU A 660 12.99 24.64 -19.54
C GLU A 660 11.87 25.26 -20.40
N SER A 661 11.16 24.43 -21.19
CA SER A 661 10.03 24.88 -22.02
C SER A 661 8.81 25.37 -21.22
N VAL A 662 8.66 24.90 -19.97
CA VAL A 662 7.51 25.22 -19.11
C VAL A 662 7.81 26.38 -18.16
N THR A 663 9.02 26.45 -17.61
CA THR A 663 9.40 27.45 -16.59
C THR A 663 10.21 28.62 -17.13
N GLY A 664 10.83 28.47 -18.31
CA GLY A 664 11.68 29.49 -18.92
C GLY A 664 13.02 29.72 -18.21
N TRP A 665 13.40 28.85 -17.26
CA TRP A 665 14.66 28.93 -16.53
C TRP A 665 15.66 27.88 -17.06
N THR A 666 16.92 28.28 -17.22
CA THR A 666 17.99 27.41 -17.74
C THR A 666 18.79 26.73 -16.61
N THR A 667 18.89 27.39 -15.45
CA THR A 667 19.61 26.89 -14.27
C THR A 667 18.80 27.16 -13.00
N VAL A 668 18.86 26.21 -12.06
CA VAL A 668 18.22 26.35 -10.74
C VAL A 668 19.25 26.10 -9.65
N ARG A 669 19.27 26.98 -8.65
CA ARG A 669 20.11 26.86 -7.46
C ARG A 669 19.36 26.11 -6.39
N LEU A 670 19.84 24.93 -6.06
CA LEU A 670 19.21 24.06 -5.06
C LEU A 670 20.29 23.37 -4.22
N TYR A 671 19.95 23.08 -2.96
CA TYR A 671 20.79 22.22 -2.14
C TYR A 671 20.61 20.78 -2.60
N PRO A 672 21.68 19.99 -2.81
CA PRO A 672 21.57 18.57 -3.12
C PRO A 672 20.68 17.82 -2.11
N PHE A 673 20.70 18.22 -0.83
CA PHE A 673 19.81 17.70 0.20
C PHE A 673 18.30 17.84 -0.12
N GLN A 674 17.87 18.84 -0.90
CA GLN A 674 16.46 18.98 -1.28
C GLN A 674 15.97 17.80 -2.13
N ILE A 675 16.84 17.22 -2.97
CA ILE A 675 16.53 16.02 -3.76
C ILE A 675 16.29 14.84 -2.82
N HIS A 676 17.15 14.66 -1.81
CA HIS A 676 16.96 13.65 -0.78
C HIS A 676 15.69 13.91 0.04
N SER A 677 15.38 15.17 0.34
CA SER A 677 14.14 15.55 1.03
C SER A 677 12.88 15.18 0.24
N ILE A 678 12.92 15.19 -1.10
CA ILE A 678 11.81 14.70 -1.94
C ILE A 678 11.62 13.19 -1.75
N ALA A 679 12.71 12.42 -1.73
CA ALA A 679 12.63 10.98 -1.47
C ALA A 679 12.07 10.69 -0.06
N LEU A 680 12.54 11.42 0.96
CA LEU A 680 12.06 11.30 2.34
C LEU A 680 10.57 11.66 2.45
N SER A 681 10.14 12.80 1.91
CA SER A 681 8.74 13.25 1.95
C SER A 681 7.79 12.32 1.17
N SER A 682 8.26 11.76 0.05
CA SER A 682 7.52 10.76 -0.72
C SER A 682 7.31 9.49 0.08
N PHE A 683 8.35 8.98 0.74
CA PHE A 683 8.24 7.81 1.62
C PHE A 683 7.32 8.07 2.82
N ALA A 684 7.47 9.23 3.48
CA ALA A 684 6.64 9.64 4.61
C ALA A 684 5.14 9.65 4.27
N SER A 685 4.81 9.98 3.02
CA SER A 685 3.43 10.13 2.56
C SER A 685 2.83 8.83 2.04
N ILE A 686 3.61 8.04 1.28
CA ILE A 686 3.12 6.81 0.66
C ILE A 686 3.17 5.65 1.66
N VAL A 687 4.35 5.41 2.24
CA VAL A 687 4.63 4.22 3.07
C VAL A 687 4.40 4.52 4.55
N GLY A 688 4.72 5.73 5.00
CA GLY A 688 4.54 6.16 6.40
C GLY A 688 3.16 5.82 7.00
N PRO A 689 2.03 6.10 6.32
CA PRO A 689 0.69 5.80 6.84
C PRO A 689 0.41 4.32 7.10
N PHE A 690 1.13 3.40 6.44
CA PHE A 690 0.97 1.97 6.69
C PHE A 690 1.44 1.56 8.10
N GLY A 691 2.35 2.31 8.71
CA GLY A 691 2.70 2.13 10.13
C GLY A 691 1.50 2.37 11.03
N GLY A 692 0.75 3.44 10.78
CA GLY A 692 -0.50 3.74 11.50
C GLY A 692 -1.63 2.75 11.20
N PHE A 693 -1.72 2.22 9.97
CA PHE A 693 -2.67 1.15 9.65
C PHE A 693 -2.34 -0.15 10.36
N PHE A 694 -1.06 -0.51 10.46
CA PHE A 694 -0.60 -1.67 11.21
C PHE A 694 -0.93 -1.55 12.70
N ALA A 695 -0.60 -0.41 13.32
CA ALA A 695 -0.94 -0.13 14.71
C ALA A 695 -2.47 -0.13 14.94
N SER A 696 -3.24 0.42 14.01
CA SER A 696 -4.71 0.35 14.06
C SER A 696 -5.22 -1.09 13.98
N GLY A 697 -4.67 -1.93 13.09
CA GLY A 697 -5.02 -3.34 12.98
C GLY A 697 -4.71 -4.12 14.26
N PHE A 698 -3.55 -3.85 14.84
CA PHE A 698 -3.14 -4.40 16.13
C PHE A 698 -4.15 -4.06 17.23
N LYS A 699 -4.53 -2.78 17.37
CA LYS A 699 -5.54 -2.35 18.36
C LYS A 699 -6.88 -3.07 18.18
N ARG A 700 -7.35 -3.21 16.93
CA ARG A 700 -8.60 -3.93 16.62
C ARG A 700 -8.53 -5.42 16.98
N ALA A 701 -7.39 -6.07 16.77
CA ALA A 701 -7.19 -7.47 17.15
C ALA A 701 -7.38 -7.71 18.66
N PHE A 702 -7.00 -6.73 19.50
CA PHE A 702 -7.18 -6.78 20.95
C PHE A 702 -8.47 -6.13 21.46
N LYS A 703 -9.38 -5.72 20.56
CA LYS A 703 -10.63 -4.99 20.90
C LYS A 703 -10.40 -3.70 21.70
N ILE A 704 -9.23 -3.08 21.56
CA ILE A 704 -8.92 -1.78 22.13
C ILE A 704 -8.97 -0.69 21.04
N LYS A 705 -9.18 0.56 21.45
CA LYS A 705 -9.23 1.71 20.53
C LYS A 705 -7.92 2.50 20.48
N ASP A 706 -7.31 2.69 21.64
CA ASP A 706 -6.10 3.48 21.88
C ASP A 706 -5.13 2.66 22.74
N PHE A 707 -3.81 2.82 22.58
CA PHE A 707 -2.82 2.05 23.36
C PHE A 707 -2.83 2.45 24.84
N ALA A 708 -3.10 3.71 25.14
CA ALA A 708 -3.26 4.25 26.48
C ALA A 708 -4.05 5.58 26.44
N ASN A 709 -4.38 6.13 27.61
CA ASN A 709 -4.94 7.48 27.75
C ASN A 709 -3.90 8.46 28.32
N THR A 710 -2.65 8.37 27.84
CA THR A 710 -1.52 9.11 28.41
C THR A 710 -1.64 10.62 28.16
N ILE A 711 -2.23 11.02 27.03
CA ILE A 711 -2.48 12.43 26.70
C ILE A 711 -4.00 12.66 26.59
N PRO A 712 -4.58 13.55 27.42
CA PRO A 712 -6.03 13.79 27.44
C PRO A 712 -6.56 14.17 26.06
N GLY A 713 -7.54 13.39 25.57
CA GLY A 713 -8.17 13.58 24.26
C GLY A 713 -7.35 13.16 23.03
N HIS A 714 -6.14 12.61 23.17
CA HIS A 714 -5.25 12.27 22.04
C HIS A 714 -4.71 10.82 22.02
N GLY A 715 -5.10 9.97 22.97
CA GLY A 715 -4.70 8.55 23.01
C GLY A 715 -3.33 8.33 23.64
N GLY A 716 -2.67 7.23 23.28
CA GLY A 716 -1.37 6.84 23.81
C GLY A 716 -0.22 7.56 23.11
N ILE A 717 0.97 7.51 23.71
CA ILE A 717 2.20 7.98 23.04
C ILE A 717 2.49 7.09 21.83
N MET A 718 2.25 5.78 21.95
CA MET A 718 2.41 4.82 20.86
C MET A 718 1.56 5.15 19.62
N ASP A 719 0.35 5.68 19.84
CA ASP A 719 -0.58 6.12 18.77
C ASP A 719 -0.05 7.30 17.95
N ARG A 720 1.05 7.94 18.37
CA ARG A 720 1.65 9.11 17.71
C ARG A 720 2.98 8.83 17.04
N PHE A 721 3.64 7.76 17.45
CA PHE A 721 4.93 7.33 16.90
C PHE A 721 4.82 6.10 16.00
N ASP A 722 3.62 5.55 15.79
CA ASP A 722 3.37 4.39 14.94
C ASP A 722 3.82 4.57 13.48
N CYS A 723 3.50 5.71 12.86
CA CYS A 723 3.98 6.10 11.53
C CYS A 723 5.49 6.42 11.52
N GLN A 724 6.05 6.88 12.64
CA GLN A 724 7.46 7.28 12.76
C GLN A 724 8.40 6.06 12.81
N TYR A 725 7.92 4.91 13.27
CA TYR A 725 8.73 3.69 13.33
C TYR A 725 9.24 3.25 11.95
N LEU A 726 8.41 3.30 10.91
CA LEU A 726 8.88 2.97 9.56
C LEU A 726 9.82 4.06 9.00
N MET A 727 9.58 5.32 9.37
CA MET A 727 10.37 6.45 8.89
C MET A 727 11.82 6.40 9.40
N ALA A 728 12.03 6.06 10.67
CA ALA A 728 13.36 5.98 11.28
C ALA A 728 14.27 4.96 10.57
N THR A 729 13.74 3.75 10.32
CA THR A 729 14.47 2.72 9.59
C THR A 729 14.78 3.16 8.17
N PHE A 730 13.80 3.73 7.47
CA PHE A 730 14.01 4.19 6.10
C PHE A 730 15.11 5.25 6.01
N VAL A 731 15.08 6.26 6.88
CA VAL A 731 16.11 7.32 6.90
C VAL A 731 17.49 6.74 7.14
N ASN A 732 17.63 5.79 8.08
CA ASN A 732 18.92 5.19 8.39
C ASN A 732 19.48 4.39 7.21
N VAL A 733 18.64 3.55 6.58
CA VAL A 733 19.00 2.79 5.38
C VAL A 733 19.32 3.74 4.23
N TYR A 734 18.53 4.79 4.05
CA TYR A 734 18.73 5.78 2.99
C TYR A 734 20.07 6.51 3.13
N ILE A 735 20.41 6.96 4.34
CA ILE A 735 21.71 7.57 4.65
C ILE A 735 22.83 6.57 4.37
N ALA A 736 22.70 5.32 4.84
CA ALA A 736 23.71 4.29 4.65
C ALA A 736 23.94 3.93 3.18
N SER A 737 22.89 3.94 2.34
CA SER A 737 22.97 3.54 0.94
C SER A 737 23.37 4.66 -0.02
N PHE A 738 22.87 5.89 0.19
CA PHE A 738 23.01 6.96 -0.80
C PHE A 738 23.95 8.10 -0.37
N ILE A 739 24.30 8.18 0.92
CA ILE A 739 24.94 9.39 1.48
C ILE A 739 26.25 9.07 2.17
N ARG A 740 26.30 8.01 2.98
CA ARG A 740 27.54 7.56 3.61
C ARG A 740 28.48 6.98 2.55
N GLY A 741 29.40 7.82 2.10
CA GLY A 741 30.69 7.37 1.58
C GLY A 741 31.61 6.87 2.71
N PRO A 742 32.69 6.14 2.39
CA PRO A 742 33.71 5.79 3.39
C PRO A 742 34.32 7.06 3.99
N ASN A 743 34.05 7.33 5.27
CA ASN A 743 34.57 8.51 5.95
C ASN A 743 36.10 8.35 6.15
N PRO A 744 36.94 9.19 5.50
CA PRO A 744 38.39 9.03 5.52
C PRO A 744 38.95 9.16 6.94
N SER A 745 38.36 9.99 7.79
CA SER A 745 38.78 10.20 9.17
C SER A 745 38.55 8.96 10.03
N LYS A 746 37.41 8.27 9.86
CA LYS A 746 37.14 6.98 10.54
C LYS A 746 38.07 5.88 10.04
N VAL A 747 38.34 5.82 8.74
CA VAL A 747 39.29 4.87 8.15
C VAL A 747 40.71 5.11 8.69
N ILE A 748 41.12 6.38 8.82
CA ILE A 748 42.40 6.77 9.41
C ILE A 748 42.46 6.40 10.91
N GLN A 749 41.40 6.66 11.68
CA GLN A 749 41.37 6.25 13.10
C GLN A 749 41.43 4.72 13.26
N GLN A 750 40.72 3.98 12.42
CA GLN A 750 40.81 2.51 12.40
C GLN A 750 42.23 2.06 12.04
N LEU A 751 42.86 2.67 11.02
CA LEU A 751 44.27 2.44 10.65
C LEU A 751 45.20 2.69 11.84
N LEU A 752 45.05 3.81 12.54
CA LEU A 752 45.86 4.17 13.69
C LEU A 752 45.66 3.24 14.91
N ALA A 753 44.56 2.49 14.97
CA ALA A 753 44.32 1.47 16.00
C ALA A 753 45.02 0.12 15.71
N LEU A 754 45.51 -0.12 14.48
CA LEU A 754 46.29 -1.33 14.17
C LEU A 754 47.70 -1.28 14.76
N ARG A 755 48.40 -2.43 14.81
CA ARG A 755 49.83 -2.48 15.16
C ARG A 755 50.67 -1.72 14.13
N ALA A 756 51.79 -1.15 14.56
CA ALA A 756 52.69 -0.37 13.73
C ALA A 756 53.10 -1.08 12.43
N ASP A 757 53.36 -2.40 12.50
CA ASP A 757 53.73 -3.25 11.36
C ASP A 757 52.61 -3.33 10.31
N GLN A 758 51.35 -3.40 10.75
CA GLN A 758 50.18 -3.41 9.86
C GLN A 758 49.90 -2.03 9.26
N GLN A 759 50.10 -0.96 10.04
CA GLN A 759 49.99 0.42 9.56
C GLN A 759 50.99 0.68 8.42
N LEU A 760 52.25 0.27 8.60
CA LEU A 760 53.31 0.45 7.62
C LEU A 760 53.02 -0.33 6.32
N HIS A 761 52.51 -1.56 6.44
CA HIS A 761 52.11 -2.37 5.30
C HIS A 761 51.00 -1.69 4.48
N ILE A 762 49.95 -1.19 5.13
CA ILE A 762 48.84 -0.51 4.45
C ILE A 762 49.32 0.78 3.80
N PHE A 763 50.16 1.56 4.48
CA PHE A 763 50.76 2.76 3.90
C PHE A 763 51.56 2.46 2.63
N ASN A 764 52.43 1.44 2.65
CA ASN A 764 53.23 1.06 1.48
C ASN A 764 52.37 0.53 0.33
N SER A 765 51.31 -0.23 0.63
CA SER A 765 50.37 -0.73 -0.37
C SER A 765 49.56 0.40 -1.01
N LEU A 766 49.07 1.35 -0.20
CA LEU A 766 48.37 2.54 -0.68
C LEU A 766 49.29 3.42 -1.53
N LYS A 767 50.54 3.62 -1.08
CA LYS A 767 51.56 4.36 -1.84
C LYS A 767 51.82 3.72 -3.20
N ALA A 768 52.04 2.40 -3.25
CA ALA A 768 52.25 1.67 -4.50
C ALA A 768 51.07 1.84 -5.48
N HIS A 769 49.84 1.74 -4.97
CA HIS A 769 48.64 1.88 -5.81
C HIS A 769 48.40 3.32 -6.30
N LEU A 770 48.76 4.32 -5.48
CA LEU A 770 48.69 5.73 -5.88
C LEU A 770 49.79 6.11 -6.89
N THR A 771 50.97 5.50 -6.79
CA THR A 771 52.05 5.63 -7.80
C THR A 771 51.66 4.95 -9.12
N GLU A 772 51.05 3.77 -9.08
CA GLU A 772 50.52 3.07 -10.27
C GLU A 772 49.44 3.89 -11.00
N LYS A 773 48.59 4.60 -10.26
CA LYS A 773 47.56 5.50 -10.82
C LYS A 773 48.10 6.87 -11.25
N GLY A 774 49.39 7.14 -11.12
CA GLY A 774 50.02 8.41 -11.52
C GLY A 774 49.61 9.62 -10.66
N LEU A 775 49.01 9.38 -9.48
CA LEU A 775 48.59 10.44 -8.54
C LEU A 775 49.73 10.89 -7.62
N LEU A 776 50.78 10.06 -7.49
CA LEU A 776 52.03 10.40 -6.83
C LEU A 776 53.17 10.34 -7.85
N PRO A 777 54.07 11.34 -7.88
CA PRO A 777 55.27 11.26 -8.71
C PRO A 777 56.09 10.04 -8.28
N ALA A 778 56.53 9.23 -9.26
CA ALA A 778 57.49 8.18 -9.01
C ALA A 778 58.76 8.84 -8.47
N LEU A 779 59.17 8.47 -7.25
CA LEU A 779 60.42 8.91 -6.65
C LEU A 779 61.59 8.18 -7.35
N GLU A 780 61.80 8.49 -8.63
CA GLU A 780 63.10 8.37 -9.28
C GLU A 780 63.72 9.76 -9.30
N GLU A 781 64.42 10.12 -8.21
CA GLU A 781 65.56 11.06 -8.16
C GLU A 781 65.84 11.45 -6.69
N ALA A 782 66.59 10.59 -5.98
CA ALA A 782 67.37 10.97 -4.80
C ALA A 782 68.42 9.88 -4.50
N ALA A 783 69.28 9.62 -5.48
CA ALA A 783 70.57 8.97 -5.27
C ALA A 783 71.58 9.63 -6.22
N ALA A 784 71.90 10.89 -5.91
CA ALA A 784 73.11 11.59 -6.32
C ALA A 784 73.68 12.29 -5.09
#